data_AF-A0A7C3D0G8-F1
#
_entry.id   AF-A0A7C3D0G8-F1
#
_cell.length_a   1.000
_cell.length_b   1.000
_cell.length_c   1.000
_cell.angle_alpha   90.00
_cell.angle_beta   90.00
_cell.angle_gamma   90.00
#
_symmetry.space_group_name_H-M   'P 1'
#
loop_
_entity.id
_entity.type
_entity.pdbx_description
1 polymer ?
#
loop_
_entity_poly.entity_id
_entity_poly.type
_entity_poly.pdbx_seq_one_letter_code
_entity_poly.pdbx_strand_id
1 'polypeptide(L)'
;MTEKTHQSLGVLTSGGDAPGMNAAVRAVVRTALHHGVAVYAIREGYRGMIEGGEAIQKLSWGSVGGILQQGGTFIGSARSAAFRNREGRRRAACNLVRRGITGLIIIGGDGSLTGADIFRREWPDLLAELVAAGEITPAQAEAYPQLSIVGLVGSIDNDMFGTDMTIGADTALHRITEAVDAIGSTAASHHRTFVIEVMGRHCGYLALMSALATGANWVLIPENPPAADDWEEVMCRRLRAGRQIGRRHGVVIVAEGAQDRYGNPISSDYVRRVLEERLGVEVRLTILGHVQRGGAPSAFDRYMSTVLGHAAVEEILHADPGAEPQLIGIRQHDVVRSPLMECVAQTRQVAERIAAQDYETAMALRGGSFADSFRILRTLLRAQPHPPEPGRRQLRLALLHSGGPAPGMNTAVRVAVRLGLDRGHTMLGVQNGFEGLADGEIAEMDWMSVSGWVSKGGAELGTNHHVPQADDFYAIARQLEAHRIDGLLIIGGWSGYEAAYRLYQKRRDFPTFRIPIVCLPASIDNNLPGSQLSIGADTALNNIIADVDKIKESAVATRRCFVVEVMGGDCGYLALISGLATGAERVYLPEEGVSLADLQADVAGLTADFQRGKRLGLLIRNEHADTCYTTAFIRALFEREGGDLFDVRQAILGHVQQGGAPSPFDRIQATRLAARCIEFLDREAAQANPAVVAAGLQGGRVEFTGLEDFPRLVEEGAQRVRNPWWLELRAIARIMARPV
;
A
#
# COMPACT_ATOMS: atom_id res chain seq x y z
N MET A 1 10.77 -9.25 -38.18
CA MET A 1 9.79 -9.15 -37.08
C MET A 1 8.47 -8.78 -37.72
N THR A 2 7.52 -9.70 -37.77
CA THR A 2 6.16 -9.49 -38.29
C THR A 2 5.44 -8.51 -37.37
N GLU A 3 4.99 -7.37 -37.91
CA GLU A 3 4.14 -6.40 -37.21
C GLU A 3 2.89 -7.10 -36.65
N LYS A 4 2.84 -7.32 -35.32
CA LYS A 4 1.57 -7.65 -34.64
C LYS A 4 0.72 -6.36 -34.67
N THR A 5 -0.09 -6.19 -35.71
CA THR A 5 -1.02 -5.04 -35.86
C THR A 5 -2.18 -5.12 -34.87
N HIS A 6 -1.98 -4.67 -33.63
CA HIS A 6 -3.09 -4.26 -32.78
C HIS A 6 -3.62 -2.93 -33.31
N GLN A 7 -4.77 -2.93 -33.99
CA GLN A 7 -5.22 -1.76 -34.75
C GLN A 7 -5.67 -0.59 -33.84
N SER A 8 -6.19 -0.87 -32.65
CA SER A 8 -6.28 0.08 -31.52
C SER A 8 -6.79 -0.57 -30.24
N LEU A 9 -6.58 0.11 -29.11
CA LEU A 9 -7.04 -0.30 -27.78
C LEU A 9 -8.20 0.58 -27.29
N GLY A 10 -9.13 -0.02 -26.55
CA GLY A 10 -10.16 0.67 -25.78
C GLY A 10 -9.90 0.50 -24.28
N VAL A 11 -10.07 1.56 -23.50
CA VAL A 11 -10.02 1.52 -22.03
C VAL A 11 -11.32 2.00 -21.44
N LEU A 12 -11.85 1.25 -20.47
CA LEU A 12 -13.11 1.56 -19.80
C LEU A 12 -13.03 1.30 -18.30
N THR A 13 -13.69 2.16 -17.52
CA THR A 13 -13.93 1.92 -16.09
C THR A 13 -15.39 1.53 -15.89
N SER A 14 -15.63 0.44 -15.17
CA SER A 14 -16.99 -0.07 -14.95
C SER A 14 -17.17 -0.60 -13.53
N GLY A 15 -18.34 -0.32 -12.94
CA GLY A 15 -18.65 -0.66 -11.56
C GLY A 15 -18.59 0.55 -10.63
N GLY A 16 -18.44 0.31 -9.32
CA GLY A 16 -18.16 1.39 -8.38
C GLY A 16 -16.77 1.96 -8.62
N ASP A 17 -16.64 3.28 -8.59
CA ASP A 17 -15.35 3.93 -8.71
C ASP A 17 -14.46 3.64 -7.50
N ALA A 18 -13.15 3.72 -7.73
CA ALA A 18 -12.12 3.51 -6.73
C ALA A 18 -10.94 4.47 -6.99
N PRO A 19 -10.36 5.10 -5.96
CA PRO A 19 -9.20 5.97 -6.14
C PRO A 19 -8.03 5.20 -6.77
N GLY A 20 -7.39 5.79 -7.78
CA GLY A 20 -6.30 5.14 -8.54
C GLY A 20 -6.71 4.65 -9.93
N MET A 21 -8.01 4.54 -10.23
CA MET A 21 -8.48 4.24 -11.60
C MET A 21 -7.90 5.22 -12.63
N ASN A 22 -7.85 6.51 -12.32
CA ASN A 22 -7.25 7.51 -13.21
C ASN A 22 -5.75 7.27 -13.48
N ALA A 23 -5.00 6.79 -12.48
CA ALA A 23 -3.59 6.46 -12.66
C ALA A 23 -3.41 5.24 -13.58
N ALA A 24 -4.27 4.22 -13.45
CA ALA A 24 -4.29 3.09 -14.38
C ALA A 24 -4.68 3.51 -15.80
N VAL A 25 -5.75 4.31 -15.99
CA VAL A 25 -6.13 4.80 -17.34
C VAL A 25 -5.00 5.64 -17.94
N ARG A 26 -4.36 6.52 -17.17
CA ARG A 26 -3.21 7.31 -17.62
C ARG A 26 -2.08 6.40 -18.13
N ALA A 27 -1.74 5.37 -17.38
CA ALA A 27 -0.66 4.47 -17.74
C ALA A 27 -0.97 3.63 -18.98
N VAL A 28 -2.21 3.16 -19.11
CA VAL A 28 -2.69 2.48 -20.33
C VAL A 28 -2.50 3.38 -21.54
N VAL A 29 -2.94 4.63 -21.44
CA VAL A 29 -2.87 5.58 -22.56
C VAL A 29 -1.43 5.90 -22.93
N ARG A 30 -0.58 6.22 -21.95
CA ARG A 30 0.83 6.58 -22.21
C ARG A 30 1.62 5.40 -22.75
N THR A 31 1.40 4.18 -22.23
CA THR A 31 2.08 2.98 -22.72
C THR A 31 1.63 2.61 -24.13
N ALA A 32 0.33 2.67 -24.43
CA ALA A 32 -0.17 2.38 -25.77
C ALA A 32 0.42 3.35 -26.81
N LEU A 33 0.41 4.65 -26.50
CA LEU A 33 1.00 5.66 -27.38
C LEU A 33 2.51 5.50 -27.53
N HIS A 34 3.21 5.03 -26.49
CA HIS A 34 4.63 4.73 -26.57
C HIS A 34 4.95 3.63 -27.60
N HIS A 35 4.06 2.62 -27.71
CA HIS A 35 4.15 1.57 -28.73
C HIS A 35 3.54 1.96 -30.08
N GLY A 36 3.18 3.24 -30.28
CA GLY A 36 2.52 3.69 -31.52
C GLY A 36 1.09 3.20 -31.70
N VAL A 37 0.46 2.67 -30.65
CA VAL A 37 -0.90 2.11 -30.69
C VAL A 37 -1.92 3.18 -30.31
N ALA A 38 -2.94 3.36 -31.15
CA ALA A 38 -4.04 4.26 -30.86
C ALA A 38 -4.89 3.73 -29.70
N VAL A 39 -5.34 4.62 -28.81
CA VAL A 39 -6.13 4.28 -27.64
C VAL A 39 -7.36 5.16 -27.51
N TYR A 40 -8.49 4.55 -27.13
CA TYR A 40 -9.79 5.19 -26.99
C TYR A 40 -10.32 5.08 -25.55
N ALA A 41 -10.78 6.19 -24.99
CA ALA A 41 -11.62 6.19 -23.80
C ALA A 41 -13.03 5.76 -24.17
N ILE A 42 -13.56 4.77 -23.46
CA ILE A 42 -14.98 4.43 -23.49
C ILE A 42 -15.61 5.03 -22.24
N ARG A 43 -16.37 6.12 -22.44
CA ARG A 43 -16.98 6.87 -21.35
C ARG A 43 -18.13 6.10 -20.73
N GLU A 44 -18.39 6.32 -19.44
CA GLU A 44 -19.55 5.73 -18.75
C GLU A 44 -19.59 4.19 -18.80
N GLY A 45 -18.42 3.55 -18.91
CA GLY A 45 -18.26 2.10 -18.97
C GLY A 45 -19.05 1.44 -20.13
N TYR A 46 -19.71 0.33 -19.84
CA TYR A 46 -20.48 -0.42 -20.84
C TYR A 46 -21.62 0.38 -21.48
N ARG A 47 -22.14 1.41 -20.81
CA ARG A 47 -23.18 2.27 -21.39
C ARG A 47 -22.63 3.02 -22.60
N GLY A 48 -21.50 3.72 -22.45
CA GLY A 48 -20.91 4.46 -23.58
C GLY A 48 -20.39 3.55 -24.68
N MET A 49 -20.01 2.31 -24.34
CA MET A 49 -19.65 1.30 -25.35
C MET A 49 -20.83 0.98 -26.29
N ILE A 50 -22.07 0.93 -25.76
CA ILE A 50 -23.30 0.70 -26.52
C ILE A 50 -23.75 1.96 -27.27
N GLU A 51 -23.62 3.12 -26.64
CA GLU A 51 -24.01 4.41 -27.22
C GLU A 51 -23.12 4.77 -28.42
N GLY A 52 -21.82 4.49 -28.35
CA GLY A 52 -20.88 4.77 -29.43
C GLY A 52 -20.68 6.26 -29.67
N GLY A 53 -20.24 6.63 -30.89
CA GLY A 53 -20.07 8.04 -31.28
C GLY A 53 -19.12 8.80 -30.36
N GLU A 54 -19.63 9.88 -29.75
CA GLU A 54 -18.91 10.74 -28.79
C GLU A 54 -18.58 10.05 -27.46
N ALA A 55 -19.22 8.92 -27.15
CA ALA A 55 -18.89 8.15 -25.94
C ALA A 55 -17.59 7.32 -26.10
N ILE A 56 -17.08 7.16 -27.32
CA ILE A 56 -15.80 6.49 -27.61
C ILE A 56 -14.83 7.50 -28.23
N GLN A 57 -13.94 8.04 -27.40
CA GLN A 57 -13.08 9.18 -27.74
C GLN A 57 -11.62 8.76 -27.86
N LYS A 58 -10.98 9.13 -28.99
CA LYS A 58 -9.54 8.92 -29.14
C LYS A 58 -8.78 9.79 -28.14
N LEU A 59 -7.86 9.19 -27.40
CA LEU A 59 -7.04 9.90 -26.43
C LEU A 59 -5.67 10.23 -27.02
N SER A 60 -5.12 11.35 -26.55
CA SER A 60 -3.75 11.77 -26.80
C SER A 60 -2.94 11.76 -25.51
N TRP A 61 -1.64 11.96 -25.61
CA TRP A 61 -0.75 12.09 -24.45
C TRP A 61 -1.24 13.17 -23.46
N GLY A 62 -1.69 14.31 -24.00
CA GLY A 62 -2.20 15.44 -23.20
C GLY A 62 -3.57 15.17 -22.58
N SER A 63 -4.38 14.26 -23.15
CA SER A 63 -5.74 13.95 -22.66
C SER A 63 -5.75 13.34 -21.25
N VAL A 64 -4.63 12.75 -20.82
CA VAL A 64 -4.45 12.14 -19.49
C VAL A 64 -3.44 12.91 -18.62
N GLY A 65 -3.20 14.18 -18.95
CA GLY A 65 -2.41 15.08 -18.10
C GLY A 65 -3.20 15.51 -16.86
N GLY A 66 -2.56 15.53 -15.69
CA GLY A 66 -3.14 16.09 -14.46
C GLY A 66 -4.29 15.31 -13.81
N ILE A 67 -4.58 14.09 -14.27
CA ILE A 67 -5.63 13.22 -13.69
C ILE A 67 -5.11 12.30 -12.59
N LEU A 68 -3.79 12.20 -12.41
CA LEU A 68 -3.14 11.21 -11.53
C LEU A 68 -3.54 11.41 -10.05
N GLN A 69 -3.65 12.68 -9.62
CA GLN A 69 -4.08 13.05 -8.28
C GLN A 69 -5.61 13.12 -8.09
N GLN A 70 -6.39 12.93 -9.16
CA GLN A 70 -7.85 13.05 -9.09
C GLN A 70 -8.47 11.73 -8.62
N GLY A 71 -9.40 11.82 -7.67
CA GLY A 71 -10.25 10.70 -7.26
C GLY A 71 -11.24 10.28 -8.34
N GLY A 72 -11.93 9.16 -8.13
CA GLY A 72 -12.92 8.61 -9.05
C GLY A 72 -12.32 8.18 -10.40
N THR A 73 -13.09 8.38 -11.49
CA THR A 73 -12.68 8.08 -12.86
C THR A 73 -13.04 9.22 -13.82
N PHE A 74 -12.06 9.73 -14.58
CA PHE A 74 -12.24 10.83 -15.53
C PHE A 74 -13.06 10.44 -16.77
N ILE A 75 -13.11 9.13 -17.08
CA ILE A 75 -13.93 8.58 -18.16
C ILE A 75 -15.33 8.19 -17.68
N GLY A 76 -15.61 8.28 -16.37
CA GLY A 76 -16.91 7.96 -15.80
C GLY A 76 -17.17 6.45 -15.75
N SER A 77 -18.18 6.08 -14.97
CA SER A 77 -18.63 4.69 -14.82
C SER A 77 -20.13 4.67 -14.61
N ALA A 78 -20.86 3.92 -15.44
CA ALA A 78 -22.30 3.76 -15.30
C ALA A 78 -22.71 2.28 -15.36
N ARG A 79 -23.71 1.92 -14.55
CA ARG A 79 -24.36 0.61 -14.66
C ARG A 79 -25.11 0.52 -15.99
N SER A 80 -24.92 -0.56 -16.73
CA SER A 80 -25.60 -0.81 -18.01
C SER A 80 -26.44 -2.07 -17.94
N ALA A 81 -27.75 -1.92 -17.76
CA ALA A 81 -28.70 -3.03 -17.88
C ALA A 81 -28.76 -3.53 -19.33
N ALA A 82 -28.66 -2.63 -20.31
CA ALA A 82 -28.69 -2.96 -21.73
C ALA A 82 -27.56 -3.90 -22.15
N PHE A 83 -26.37 -3.82 -21.51
CA PHE A 83 -25.25 -4.72 -21.82
C PHE A 83 -25.50 -6.18 -21.40
N ARG A 84 -26.48 -6.43 -20.51
CA ARG A 84 -26.91 -7.80 -20.18
C ARG A 84 -27.68 -8.46 -21.33
N ASN A 85 -28.25 -7.65 -22.22
CA ASN A 85 -28.98 -8.14 -23.39
C ASN A 85 -28.04 -8.31 -24.58
N ARG A 86 -28.27 -9.35 -25.39
CA ARG A 86 -27.45 -9.62 -26.58
C ARG A 86 -27.47 -8.46 -27.58
N GLU A 87 -28.61 -7.78 -27.75
CA GLU A 87 -28.72 -6.59 -28.61
C GLU A 87 -27.81 -5.43 -28.15
N GLY A 88 -27.68 -5.22 -26.84
CA GLY A 88 -26.74 -4.22 -26.31
C GLY A 88 -25.30 -4.58 -26.66
N ARG A 89 -24.93 -5.85 -26.48
CA ARG A 89 -23.59 -6.35 -26.84
C ARG A 89 -23.33 -6.26 -28.35
N ARG A 90 -24.31 -6.59 -29.19
CA ARG A 90 -24.24 -6.47 -30.66
C ARG A 90 -23.96 -5.03 -31.10
N ARG A 91 -24.68 -4.06 -30.53
CA ARG A 91 -24.44 -2.62 -30.75
C ARG A 91 -23.04 -2.20 -30.29
N ALA A 92 -22.59 -2.68 -29.13
CA ALA A 92 -21.25 -2.41 -28.63
C ALA A 92 -20.16 -2.95 -29.57
N ALA A 93 -20.29 -4.19 -30.06
CA ALA A 93 -19.38 -4.79 -31.03
C ALA A 93 -19.31 -3.96 -32.33
N CYS A 94 -20.46 -3.53 -32.85
CA CYS A 94 -20.54 -2.65 -34.01
C CYS A 94 -19.72 -1.35 -33.82
N ASN A 95 -19.86 -0.71 -32.66
CA ASN A 95 -19.14 0.53 -32.35
C ASN A 95 -17.63 0.32 -32.23
N LEU A 96 -17.18 -0.77 -31.62
CA LEU A 96 -15.75 -1.10 -31.49
C LEU A 96 -15.12 -1.41 -32.86
N VAL A 97 -15.79 -2.21 -33.69
CA VAL A 97 -15.35 -2.54 -35.06
C VAL A 97 -15.23 -1.28 -35.91
N ARG A 98 -16.19 -0.36 -35.83
CA ARG A 98 -16.15 0.93 -36.57
C ARG A 98 -14.97 1.82 -36.17
N ARG A 99 -14.43 1.64 -34.96
CA ARG A 99 -13.26 2.37 -34.45
C ARG A 99 -11.95 1.58 -34.61
N GLY A 100 -12.01 0.33 -35.08
CA GLY A 100 -10.88 -0.57 -35.20
C GLY A 100 -10.30 -1.01 -33.85
N ILE A 101 -11.13 -1.09 -32.81
CA ILE A 101 -10.71 -1.48 -31.46
C ILE A 101 -10.73 -3.01 -31.36
N THR A 102 -9.55 -3.60 -31.18
CA THR A 102 -9.35 -5.06 -31.10
C THR A 102 -8.91 -5.54 -29.71
N GLY A 103 -8.49 -4.61 -28.85
CA GLY A 103 -8.13 -4.89 -27.47
C GLY A 103 -8.91 -4.03 -26.50
N LEU A 104 -9.44 -4.62 -25.44
CA LEU A 104 -10.09 -3.90 -24.34
C LEU A 104 -9.34 -4.10 -23.03
N ILE A 105 -9.06 -2.99 -22.36
CA ILE A 105 -8.57 -2.96 -20.99
C ILE A 105 -9.71 -2.51 -20.09
N ILE A 106 -10.17 -3.40 -19.21
CA ILE A 106 -11.32 -3.15 -18.33
C ILE A 106 -10.81 -2.95 -16.91
N ILE A 107 -11.15 -1.81 -16.32
CA ILE A 107 -10.83 -1.48 -14.93
C ILE A 107 -12.12 -1.51 -14.11
N GLY A 108 -12.26 -2.48 -13.22
CA GLY A 108 -13.49 -2.62 -12.43
C GLY A 108 -13.53 -3.83 -11.52
N GLY A 109 -14.69 -4.08 -10.91
CA GLY A 109 -14.91 -5.25 -10.06
C GLY A 109 -15.18 -6.55 -10.83
N ASP A 110 -15.35 -7.64 -10.09
CA ASP A 110 -15.64 -9.00 -10.57
C ASP A 110 -16.78 -9.06 -11.61
N GLY A 111 -17.87 -8.32 -11.39
CA GLY A 111 -19.02 -8.27 -12.29
C GLY A 111 -18.70 -7.64 -13.65
N SER A 112 -17.86 -6.60 -13.65
CA SER A 112 -17.40 -5.94 -14.88
C SER A 112 -16.50 -6.88 -15.69
N LEU A 113 -15.59 -7.58 -15.02
CA LEU A 113 -14.66 -8.53 -15.64
C LEU A 113 -15.40 -9.76 -16.21
N THR A 114 -16.41 -10.26 -15.49
CA THR A 114 -17.28 -11.34 -16.00
C THR A 114 -18.01 -10.94 -17.28
N GLY A 115 -18.58 -9.72 -17.30
CA GLY A 115 -19.27 -9.21 -18.48
C GLY A 115 -18.36 -9.08 -19.70
N ALA A 116 -17.09 -8.75 -19.47
CA ALA A 116 -16.08 -8.64 -20.51
C ALA A 116 -15.77 -9.99 -21.16
N ASP A 117 -15.57 -11.05 -20.37
CA ASP A 117 -15.28 -12.39 -20.93
C ASP A 117 -16.49 -12.98 -21.67
N ILE A 118 -17.71 -12.78 -21.19
CA ILE A 118 -18.93 -13.17 -21.93
C ILE A 118 -18.95 -12.48 -23.30
N PHE A 119 -18.71 -11.16 -23.32
CA PHE A 119 -18.68 -10.38 -24.55
C PHE A 119 -17.61 -10.86 -25.53
N ARG A 120 -16.42 -11.21 -25.02
CA ARG A 120 -15.34 -11.80 -25.82
C ARG A 120 -15.73 -13.12 -26.47
N ARG A 121 -16.35 -14.03 -25.71
CA ARG A 121 -16.75 -15.35 -26.21
C ARG A 121 -17.83 -15.24 -27.28
N GLU A 122 -18.77 -14.32 -27.11
CA GLU A 122 -19.83 -14.05 -28.09
C GLU A 122 -19.33 -13.28 -29.31
N TRP A 123 -18.10 -12.74 -29.31
CA TRP A 123 -17.60 -11.84 -30.36
C TRP A 123 -17.77 -12.38 -31.78
N PRO A 124 -17.38 -13.63 -32.12
CA PRO A 124 -17.52 -14.14 -33.49
C PRO A 124 -18.99 -14.20 -33.95
N ASP A 125 -19.89 -14.61 -33.06
CA ASP A 125 -21.32 -14.68 -33.37
C ASP A 125 -21.92 -13.29 -33.58
N LEU A 126 -21.52 -12.32 -32.73
CA LEU A 126 -21.97 -10.93 -32.85
C LEU A 126 -21.51 -10.31 -34.17
N LEU A 127 -20.30 -10.63 -34.64
CA LEU A 127 -19.83 -10.19 -35.95
C LEU A 127 -20.63 -10.82 -37.09
N ALA A 128 -20.93 -12.12 -37.01
CA ALA A 128 -21.75 -12.80 -38.02
C ALA A 128 -23.16 -12.18 -38.11
N GLU A 129 -23.78 -11.86 -36.97
CA GLU A 129 -25.06 -11.16 -36.90
C GLU A 129 -24.98 -9.76 -37.51
N LEU A 130 -23.90 -9.00 -37.22
CA LEU A 130 -23.70 -7.65 -37.76
C LEU A 130 -23.47 -7.64 -39.28
N VAL A 131 -22.76 -8.63 -39.81
CA VAL A 131 -22.56 -8.80 -41.26
C VAL A 131 -23.88 -9.18 -41.93
N ALA A 132 -24.64 -10.12 -41.35
CA ALA A 132 -25.95 -10.53 -41.87
C ALA A 132 -26.96 -9.36 -41.88
N ALA A 133 -26.89 -8.48 -40.88
CA ALA A 133 -27.70 -7.26 -40.81
C ALA A 133 -27.20 -6.11 -41.71
N GLY A 134 -26.04 -6.25 -42.35
CA GLY A 134 -25.43 -5.21 -43.18
C GLY A 134 -24.90 -3.99 -42.41
N GLU A 135 -24.69 -4.11 -41.09
CA GLU A 135 -24.22 -3.00 -40.25
C GLU A 135 -22.70 -2.82 -40.28
N ILE A 136 -21.98 -3.89 -40.62
CA ILE A 136 -20.54 -3.93 -40.92
C ILE A 136 -20.31 -4.77 -42.19
N THR A 137 -19.18 -4.55 -42.86
CA THR A 137 -18.79 -5.33 -44.03
C THR A 137 -18.09 -6.64 -43.65
N PRO A 138 -18.13 -7.69 -44.51
CA PRO A 138 -17.34 -8.90 -44.29
C PRO A 138 -15.85 -8.63 -44.09
N ALA A 139 -15.27 -7.68 -44.85
CA ALA A 139 -13.88 -7.27 -44.71
C ALA A 139 -13.57 -6.67 -43.33
N GLN A 140 -14.51 -5.92 -42.73
CA GLN A 140 -14.36 -5.42 -41.36
C GLN A 140 -14.42 -6.56 -40.33
N ALA A 141 -15.30 -7.54 -40.51
CA ALA A 141 -15.36 -8.70 -39.63
C ALA A 141 -14.08 -9.55 -39.71
N GLU A 142 -13.52 -9.74 -40.92
CA GLU A 142 -12.27 -10.45 -41.15
C GLU A 142 -11.03 -9.69 -40.64
N ALA A 143 -11.07 -8.36 -40.65
CA ALA A 143 -10.00 -7.53 -40.08
C ALA A 143 -9.95 -7.58 -38.54
N TYR A 144 -11.10 -7.86 -37.90
CA TYR A 144 -11.25 -7.85 -36.44
C TYR A 144 -11.90 -9.13 -35.89
N PRO A 145 -11.39 -10.32 -36.24
CA PRO A 145 -12.08 -11.58 -36.00
C PRO A 145 -12.14 -11.96 -34.52
N GLN A 146 -11.31 -11.32 -33.69
CA GLN A 146 -11.16 -11.62 -32.28
C GLN A 146 -11.04 -10.33 -31.46
N LEU A 147 -11.52 -10.41 -30.22
CA LEU A 147 -11.37 -9.38 -29.21
C LEU A 147 -10.41 -9.87 -28.13
N SER A 148 -9.35 -9.11 -27.87
CA SER A 148 -8.44 -9.37 -26.75
C SER A 148 -8.89 -8.59 -25.52
N ILE A 149 -8.78 -9.20 -24.35
CA ILE A 149 -9.22 -8.58 -23.09
C ILE A 149 -8.17 -8.75 -22.01
N VAL A 150 -7.89 -7.66 -21.31
CA VAL A 150 -7.12 -7.65 -20.07
C VAL A 150 -7.90 -6.94 -18.97
N GLY A 151 -7.94 -7.54 -17.78
CA GLY A 151 -8.66 -7.02 -16.62
C GLY A 151 -7.73 -6.40 -15.58
N LEU A 152 -8.13 -5.25 -15.04
CA LEU A 152 -7.60 -4.61 -13.84
C LEU A 152 -8.68 -4.52 -12.78
N VAL A 153 -8.34 -4.77 -11.53
CA VAL A 153 -9.32 -4.78 -10.44
C VAL A 153 -9.40 -3.42 -9.77
N GLY A 154 -10.43 -2.65 -10.13
CA GLY A 154 -10.79 -1.39 -9.47
C GLY A 154 -11.88 -1.60 -8.43
N SER A 155 -11.50 -1.68 -7.16
CA SER A 155 -12.40 -1.92 -6.03
C SER A 155 -11.76 -1.45 -4.73
N ILE A 156 -12.53 -0.83 -3.84
CA ILE A 156 -12.09 -0.52 -2.48
C ILE A 156 -12.20 -1.74 -1.54
N ASP A 157 -13.00 -2.74 -1.92
CA ASP A 157 -13.42 -3.83 -1.03
C ASP A 157 -12.28 -4.85 -0.77
N ASN A 158 -11.23 -4.82 -1.60
CA ASN A 158 -10.13 -5.80 -1.66
C ASN A 158 -10.61 -7.26 -1.62
N ASP A 159 -11.63 -7.56 -2.43
CA ASP A 159 -12.39 -8.79 -2.37
C ASP A 159 -12.08 -9.78 -3.50
N MET A 160 -11.14 -9.45 -4.39
CA MET A 160 -10.87 -10.19 -5.62
C MET A 160 -9.63 -11.08 -5.50
N PHE A 161 -9.77 -12.35 -5.86
CA PHE A 161 -8.63 -13.28 -5.97
C PHE A 161 -7.70 -12.89 -7.14
N GLY A 162 -6.42 -13.24 -7.04
CA GLY A 162 -5.41 -12.96 -8.07
C GLY A 162 -4.59 -11.70 -7.84
N THR A 163 -4.92 -10.91 -6.81
CA THR A 163 -4.15 -9.73 -6.39
C THR A 163 -4.16 -9.61 -4.87
N ASP A 164 -3.06 -9.14 -4.27
CA ASP A 164 -2.96 -8.87 -2.82
C ASP A 164 -3.68 -7.57 -2.43
N MET A 165 -3.70 -6.60 -3.35
CA MET A 165 -4.37 -5.31 -3.19
C MET A 165 -5.09 -4.94 -4.48
N THR A 166 -6.36 -4.53 -4.37
CA THR A 166 -7.14 -3.96 -5.48
C THR A 166 -6.94 -2.44 -5.55
N ILE A 167 -7.06 -1.87 -6.76
CA ILE A 167 -6.94 -0.43 -6.98
C ILE A 167 -8.01 0.30 -6.15
N GLY A 168 -7.57 1.11 -5.19
CA GLY A 168 -8.39 1.96 -4.32
C GLY A 168 -8.57 1.45 -2.90
N ALA A 169 -8.19 0.20 -2.60
CA ALA A 169 -8.35 -0.36 -1.26
C ALA A 169 -7.44 0.34 -0.23
N ASP A 170 -6.21 0.70 -0.61
CA ASP A 170 -5.29 1.41 0.27
C ASP A 170 -5.78 2.84 0.55
N THR A 171 -6.25 3.56 -0.47
CA THR A 171 -6.86 4.88 -0.29
C THR A 171 -8.09 4.82 0.61
N ALA A 172 -8.94 3.81 0.46
CA ALA A 172 -10.10 3.62 1.35
C ALA A 172 -9.66 3.42 2.80
N LEU A 173 -8.60 2.64 3.06
CA LEU A 173 -8.01 2.49 4.40
C LEU A 173 -7.50 3.82 4.96
N HIS A 174 -6.90 4.68 4.14
CA HIS A 174 -6.51 6.03 4.55
C HIS A 174 -7.73 6.83 5.01
N ARG A 175 -8.81 6.85 4.22
CA ARG A 175 -10.06 7.57 4.57
C ARG A 175 -10.66 7.07 5.87
N ILE A 176 -10.70 5.75 6.07
CA ILE A 176 -11.22 5.13 7.31
C ILE A 176 -10.34 5.52 8.50
N THR A 177 -9.02 5.37 8.36
CA THR A 177 -8.07 5.61 9.45
C THR A 177 -8.08 7.08 9.88
N GLU A 178 -8.12 8.01 8.92
CA GLU A 178 -8.24 9.45 9.22
C GLU A 178 -9.54 9.78 9.96
N ALA A 179 -10.66 9.21 9.52
CA ALA A 179 -11.95 9.42 10.19
C ALA A 179 -11.94 8.86 11.62
N VAL A 180 -11.39 7.65 11.81
CA VAL A 180 -11.32 7.00 13.12
C VAL A 180 -10.34 7.74 14.05
N ASP A 181 -9.19 8.19 13.55
CA ASP A 181 -8.24 8.99 14.34
C ASP A 181 -8.86 10.34 14.75
N ALA A 182 -9.58 11.01 13.84
CA ALA A 182 -10.33 12.22 14.15
C ALA A 182 -11.39 11.99 15.23
N ILE A 183 -12.16 10.90 15.11
CA ILE A 183 -13.13 10.46 16.13
C ILE A 183 -12.42 10.11 17.45
N GLY A 184 -11.24 9.50 17.40
CA GLY A 184 -10.46 9.09 18.58
C GLY A 184 -10.15 10.27 19.50
N SER A 185 -9.88 11.45 18.94
CA SER A 185 -9.59 12.67 19.70
C SER A 185 -10.79 13.12 20.57
N THR A 186 -12.00 13.19 19.98
CA THR A 186 -13.23 13.52 20.71
C THR A 186 -13.70 12.38 21.63
N ALA A 187 -13.50 11.13 21.22
CA ALA A 187 -13.83 9.96 22.02
C ALA A 187 -13.03 9.92 23.33
N ALA A 188 -11.72 10.19 23.25
CA ALA A 188 -10.82 10.25 24.39
C ALA A 188 -11.18 11.40 25.36
N SER A 189 -11.67 12.52 24.83
CA SER A 189 -12.04 13.70 25.63
C SER A 189 -13.32 13.51 26.45
N HIS A 190 -14.29 12.75 25.93
CA HIS A 190 -15.59 12.55 26.58
C HIS A 190 -15.81 11.13 27.14
N HIS A 191 -14.78 10.29 27.15
CA HIS A 191 -14.87 8.90 27.58
C HIS A 191 -15.97 8.07 26.86
N ARG A 192 -16.18 8.35 25.58
CA ARG A 192 -17.27 7.78 24.77
C ARG A 192 -16.88 6.48 24.08
N THR A 193 -17.89 5.68 23.75
CA THR A 193 -17.76 4.56 22.83
C THR A 193 -18.33 4.96 21.47
N PHE A 194 -17.61 4.62 20.40
CA PHE A 194 -18.06 4.81 19.02
C PHE A 194 -18.24 3.46 18.33
N VAL A 195 -19.34 3.35 17.58
CA VAL A 195 -19.57 2.28 16.60
C VAL A 195 -19.37 2.91 15.23
N ILE A 196 -18.44 2.37 14.45
CA ILE A 196 -18.04 2.91 13.14
C ILE A 196 -18.35 1.86 12.08
N GLU A 197 -19.23 2.21 11.14
CA GLU A 197 -19.57 1.36 10.00
C GLU A 197 -18.66 1.65 8.81
N VAL A 198 -18.05 0.58 8.29
CA VAL A 198 -17.03 0.59 7.24
C VAL A 198 -17.52 -0.21 6.02
N MET A 199 -17.25 0.30 4.82
CA MET A 199 -17.62 -0.38 3.57
C MET A 199 -16.78 -1.65 3.34
N GLY A 200 -17.18 -2.46 2.37
CA GLY A 200 -16.46 -3.68 1.99
C GLY A 200 -17.35 -4.75 1.35
N ARG A 201 -18.62 -4.45 1.12
CA ARG A 201 -19.67 -5.32 0.63
C ARG A 201 -19.79 -6.60 1.46
N HIS A 202 -19.22 -7.69 0.98
CA HIS A 202 -19.19 -9.00 1.64
C HIS A 202 -17.76 -9.37 2.08
N CYS A 203 -16.88 -8.38 2.16
CA CYS A 203 -15.48 -8.51 2.54
C CYS A 203 -15.21 -7.70 3.81
N GLY A 204 -14.61 -8.33 4.80
CA GLY A 204 -14.19 -7.70 6.05
C GLY A 204 -12.82 -7.04 5.99
N TYR A 205 -12.15 -6.99 4.83
CA TYR A 205 -10.78 -6.47 4.70
C TYR A 205 -10.61 -5.06 5.24
N LEU A 206 -11.44 -4.12 4.78
CA LEU A 206 -11.37 -2.74 5.25
C LEU A 206 -11.62 -2.64 6.76
N ALA A 207 -12.60 -3.36 7.28
CA ALA A 207 -12.93 -3.37 8.71
C ALA A 207 -11.81 -3.98 9.57
N LEU A 208 -11.23 -5.11 9.15
CA LEU A 208 -10.14 -5.79 9.84
C LEU A 208 -8.86 -4.95 9.85
N MET A 209 -8.45 -4.47 8.68
CA MET A 209 -7.21 -3.71 8.52
C MET A 209 -7.30 -2.34 9.19
N SER A 210 -8.45 -1.64 9.09
CA SER A 210 -8.67 -0.41 9.84
C SER A 210 -8.71 -0.65 11.35
N ALA A 211 -9.28 -1.76 11.83
CA ALA A 211 -9.28 -2.10 13.25
C ALA A 211 -7.86 -2.30 13.81
N LEU A 212 -6.98 -2.92 13.02
CA LEU A 212 -5.55 -3.03 13.34
C LEU A 212 -4.86 -1.65 13.33
N ALA A 213 -5.05 -0.88 12.26
CA ALA A 213 -4.42 0.43 12.06
C ALA A 213 -4.88 1.50 13.08
N THR A 214 -6.06 1.37 13.65
CA THR A 214 -6.63 2.36 14.59
C THR A 214 -6.58 1.88 16.05
N GLY A 215 -6.20 0.62 16.28
CA GLY A 215 -6.23 0.02 17.62
C GLY A 215 -7.65 -0.10 18.18
N ALA A 216 -8.61 -0.47 17.32
CA ALA A 216 -10.00 -0.70 17.71
C ALA A 216 -10.11 -1.73 18.85
N ASN A 217 -11.27 -1.74 19.51
CA ASN A 217 -11.51 -2.57 20.69
C ASN A 217 -12.43 -3.76 20.42
N TRP A 218 -13.13 -3.71 19.29
CA TRP A 218 -13.86 -4.83 18.74
C TRP A 218 -14.01 -4.65 17.23
N VAL A 219 -14.09 -5.76 16.48
CA VAL A 219 -14.37 -5.74 15.04
C VAL A 219 -15.40 -6.82 14.72
N LEU A 220 -16.30 -6.54 13.79
CA LEU A 220 -17.27 -7.50 13.25
C LEU A 220 -17.07 -7.59 11.73
N ILE A 221 -16.75 -8.80 11.24
CA ILE A 221 -16.49 -9.10 9.84
C ILE A 221 -17.30 -10.32 9.36
N PRO A 222 -17.71 -10.37 8.08
CA PRO A 222 -18.46 -11.51 7.55
C PRO A 222 -17.67 -12.83 7.54
N GLU A 223 -16.35 -12.78 7.41
CA GLU A 223 -15.52 -13.98 7.34
C GLU A 223 -15.33 -14.66 8.70
N ASN A 224 -15.56 -13.94 9.80
CA ASN A 224 -15.50 -14.51 11.14
C ASN A 224 -16.65 -13.97 12.01
N PRO A 225 -17.87 -14.47 11.80
CA PRO A 225 -19.00 -14.08 12.62
C PRO A 225 -18.78 -14.54 14.08
N PRO A 226 -19.43 -13.88 15.05
CA PRO A 226 -19.18 -14.19 16.46
C PRO A 226 -19.35 -15.66 16.87
N ALA A 227 -18.32 -16.13 17.59
CA ALA A 227 -18.11 -17.44 18.21
C ALA A 227 -19.18 -17.97 19.17
N ALA A 228 -19.97 -17.09 19.76
CA ALA A 228 -20.85 -17.44 20.87
C ALA A 228 -22.23 -16.84 20.64
N ASP A 229 -23.27 -17.53 21.10
CA ASP A 229 -24.65 -17.01 21.01
C ASP A 229 -24.84 -15.80 21.95
N ASP A 230 -23.98 -15.65 22.97
CA ASP A 230 -23.94 -14.51 23.89
C ASP A 230 -22.84 -13.49 23.53
N TRP A 231 -22.47 -13.40 22.25
CA TRP A 231 -21.36 -12.54 21.82
C TRP A 231 -21.52 -11.07 22.22
N GLU A 232 -22.75 -10.58 22.33
CA GLU A 232 -23.05 -9.23 22.84
C GLU A 232 -22.50 -9.06 24.26
N GLU A 233 -22.65 -10.08 25.11
CA GLU A 233 -22.14 -10.03 26.47
C GLU A 233 -20.62 -10.15 26.50
N VAL A 234 -20.06 -11.01 25.64
CA VAL A 234 -18.60 -11.12 25.49
C VAL A 234 -17.99 -9.78 25.10
N MET A 235 -18.58 -9.10 24.10
CA MET A 235 -18.17 -7.78 23.64
C MET A 235 -18.27 -6.76 24.78
N CYS A 236 -19.43 -6.67 25.45
CA CYS A 236 -19.66 -5.73 26.54
C CYS A 236 -18.66 -5.95 27.69
N ARG A 237 -18.47 -7.19 28.13
CA ARG A 237 -17.50 -7.56 29.17
C ARG A 237 -16.08 -7.12 28.81
N ARG A 238 -15.63 -7.31 27.57
CA ARG A 238 -14.28 -6.88 27.15
C ARG A 238 -14.13 -5.37 27.14
N LEU A 239 -15.15 -4.64 26.69
CA LEU A 239 -15.14 -3.17 26.72
C LEU A 239 -15.16 -2.62 28.15
N ARG A 240 -15.95 -3.23 29.06
CA ARG A 240 -15.93 -2.89 30.50
C ARG A 240 -14.55 -3.12 31.11
N ALA A 241 -13.94 -4.29 30.87
CA ALA A 241 -12.62 -4.62 31.39
C ALA A 241 -11.53 -3.64 30.87
N GLY A 242 -11.61 -3.25 29.59
CA GLY A 242 -10.72 -2.22 29.03
C GLY A 242 -10.85 -0.87 29.74
N ARG A 243 -12.07 -0.42 30.04
CA ARG A 243 -12.31 0.83 30.77
C ARG A 243 -11.78 0.77 32.21
N GLN A 244 -11.96 -0.36 32.90
CA GLN A 244 -11.51 -0.55 34.29
C GLN A 244 -9.99 -0.41 34.45
N ILE A 245 -9.21 -0.77 33.44
CA ILE A 245 -7.74 -0.61 33.44
C ILE A 245 -7.27 0.75 32.88
N GLY A 246 -8.17 1.71 32.71
CA GLY A 246 -7.84 3.08 32.31
C GLY A 246 -7.94 3.38 30.81
N ARG A 247 -8.53 2.51 29.98
CA ARG A 247 -8.81 2.85 28.58
C ARG A 247 -9.87 3.95 28.52
N ARG A 248 -9.48 5.10 27.97
CA ARG A 248 -10.34 6.30 27.99
C ARG A 248 -11.54 6.20 27.06
N HIS A 249 -11.42 5.55 25.91
CA HIS A 249 -12.47 5.48 24.91
C HIS A 249 -12.65 4.07 24.33
N GLY A 250 -13.79 3.83 23.68
CA GLY A 250 -14.12 2.58 23.00
C GLY A 250 -14.31 2.78 21.51
N VAL A 251 -13.69 1.98 20.65
CA VAL A 251 -14.00 1.94 19.22
C VAL A 251 -14.42 0.53 18.81
N VAL A 252 -15.59 0.40 18.20
CA VAL A 252 -16.09 -0.83 17.61
C VAL A 252 -16.26 -0.61 16.11
N ILE A 253 -15.56 -1.39 15.30
CA ILE A 253 -15.66 -1.32 13.84
C ILE A 253 -16.59 -2.43 13.34
N VAL A 254 -17.54 -2.07 12.49
CA VAL A 254 -18.54 -2.98 11.92
C VAL A 254 -18.44 -2.92 10.41
N ALA A 255 -18.12 -4.04 9.76
CA ALA A 255 -18.21 -4.14 8.31
C ALA A 255 -19.68 -4.04 7.86
N GLU A 256 -19.98 -3.39 6.74
CA GLU A 256 -21.34 -3.28 6.21
C GLU A 256 -21.99 -4.65 5.92
N GLY A 257 -21.16 -5.66 5.61
CA GLY A 257 -21.58 -7.05 5.42
C GLY A 257 -21.53 -7.92 6.67
N ALA A 258 -21.35 -7.35 7.87
CA ALA A 258 -21.28 -8.14 9.10
C ALA A 258 -22.57 -8.95 9.33
N GLN A 259 -22.41 -10.21 9.72
CA GLN A 259 -23.52 -11.13 10.00
C GLN A 259 -23.18 -12.02 11.19
N ASP A 260 -24.20 -12.61 11.81
CA ASP A 260 -24.04 -13.67 12.80
C ASP A 260 -23.82 -15.03 12.12
N ARG A 261 -23.60 -16.07 12.93
CA ARG A 261 -23.41 -17.45 12.43
C ARG A 261 -24.62 -18.00 11.69
N TYR A 262 -25.81 -17.48 11.97
CA TYR A 262 -27.09 -17.91 11.41
C TYR A 262 -27.42 -17.17 10.10
N GLY A 263 -26.54 -16.26 9.66
CA GLY A 263 -26.72 -15.45 8.46
C GLY A 263 -27.61 -14.22 8.69
N ASN A 264 -27.95 -13.89 9.94
CA ASN A 264 -28.68 -12.66 10.24
C ASN A 264 -27.70 -11.47 10.18
N PRO A 265 -28.05 -10.37 9.48
CA PRO A 265 -27.21 -9.17 9.45
C PRO A 265 -27.01 -8.56 10.84
N ILE A 266 -25.77 -8.21 11.18
CA ILE A 266 -25.44 -7.46 12.39
C ILE A 266 -25.28 -5.98 12.01
N SER A 267 -26.34 -5.19 12.21
CA SER A 267 -26.30 -3.76 11.88
C SER A 267 -25.52 -2.95 12.92
N SER A 268 -24.93 -1.85 12.48
CA SER A 268 -24.21 -0.92 13.36
C SER A 268 -25.12 -0.26 14.40
N ASP A 269 -26.39 0.00 14.08
CA ASP A 269 -27.39 0.48 15.05
C ASP A 269 -27.77 -0.58 16.09
N TYR A 270 -27.84 -1.87 15.71
CA TYR A 270 -28.04 -2.95 16.68
C TYR A 270 -26.89 -2.98 17.70
N VAL A 271 -25.64 -2.94 17.22
CA VAL A 271 -24.45 -2.89 18.08
C VAL A 271 -24.48 -1.66 19.01
N ARG A 272 -24.88 -0.49 18.48
CA ARG A 272 -25.04 0.73 19.31
C ARG A 272 -26.00 0.50 20.46
N ARG A 273 -27.22 0.01 20.19
CA ARG A 273 -28.26 -0.23 21.22
C ARG A 273 -27.79 -1.21 22.29
N VAL A 274 -27.20 -2.33 21.86
CA VAL A 274 -26.62 -3.35 22.75
C VAL A 274 -25.61 -2.72 23.71
N LEU A 275 -24.71 -1.88 23.20
CA LEU A 275 -23.70 -1.22 24.02
C LEU A 275 -24.31 -0.17 24.96
N GLU A 276 -25.29 0.61 24.53
CA GLU A 276 -25.99 1.59 25.38
C GLU A 276 -26.72 0.90 26.54
N GLU A 277 -27.53 -0.12 26.23
CA GLU A 277 -28.35 -0.84 27.20
C GLU A 277 -27.51 -1.60 28.23
N ARG A 278 -26.49 -2.34 27.76
CA ARG A 278 -25.70 -3.21 28.64
C ARG A 278 -24.61 -2.44 29.37
N LEU A 279 -23.91 -1.51 28.72
CA LEU A 279 -22.83 -0.78 29.38
C LEU A 279 -23.32 0.41 30.19
N GLY A 280 -24.51 0.94 29.90
CA GLY A 280 -25.02 2.17 30.53
C GLY A 280 -24.19 3.40 30.16
N VAL A 281 -23.63 3.42 28.94
CA VAL A 281 -22.74 4.49 28.45
C VAL A 281 -23.32 5.14 27.21
N GLU A 282 -22.98 6.40 26.98
CA GLU A 282 -23.30 7.07 25.72
C GLU A 282 -22.48 6.45 24.57
N VAL A 283 -23.18 5.95 23.55
CA VAL A 283 -22.57 5.37 22.35
C VAL A 283 -22.96 6.23 21.15
N ARG A 284 -21.98 6.53 20.30
CA ARG A 284 -22.21 7.27 19.05
C ARG A 284 -21.99 6.37 17.86
N LEU A 285 -22.93 6.41 16.92
CA LEU A 285 -22.83 5.72 15.64
C LEU A 285 -22.27 6.67 14.59
N THR A 286 -21.33 6.20 13.79
CA THR A 286 -20.82 6.93 12.62
C THR A 286 -20.77 5.98 11.43
N ILE A 287 -21.56 6.30 10.40
CA ILE A 287 -21.52 5.59 9.12
C ILE A 287 -20.66 6.43 8.18
N LEU A 288 -19.47 5.94 7.84
CA LEU A 288 -18.54 6.70 6.99
C LEU A 288 -19.10 6.85 5.57
N GLY A 289 -19.75 5.81 5.04
CA GLY A 289 -20.34 5.83 3.70
C GLY A 289 -19.30 6.15 2.61
N HIS A 290 -19.71 6.93 1.61
CA HIS A 290 -18.95 7.13 0.37
C HIS A 290 -17.68 7.98 0.50
N VAL A 291 -17.40 8.56 1.68
CA VAL A 291 -16.09 9.20 1.91
C VAL A 291 -14.94 8.20 1.73
N GLN A 292 -15.21 6.91 1.86
CA GLN A 292 -14.27 5.80 1.64
C GLN A 292 -13.97 5.52 0.16
N ARG A 293 -14.80 6.01 -0.76
CA ARG A 293 -14.60 5.90 -2.22
C ARG A 293 -13.97 7.15 -2.83
N GLY A 294 -14.12 8.29 -2.16
CA GLY A 294 -13.65 9.59 -2.63
C GLY A 294 -12.24 9.93 -2.16
N GLY A 295 -11.80 11.14 -2.52
CA GLY A 295 -10.50 11.68 -2.14
C GLY A 295 -9.41 11.45 -3.20
N ALA A 296 -8.31 12.16 -3.05
CA ALA A 296 -7.12 11.94 -3.87
C ALA A 296 -6.55 10.55 -3.55
N PRO A 297 -6.09 9.78 -4.56
CA PRO A 297 -5.52 8.45 -4.31
C PRO A 297 -4.23 8.54 -3.47
N SER A 298 -3.99 7.54 -2.63
CA SER A 298 -2.75 7.39 -1.84
C SER A 298 -1.53 7.20 -2.74
N ALA A 299 -0.34 7.31 -2.15
CA ALA A 299 0.92 7.01 -2.84
C ALA A 299 0.88 5.65 -3.54
N PHE A 300 0.47 4.63 -2.79
CA PHE A 300 0.39 3.26 -3.25
C PHE A 300 -0.58 3.10 -4.43
N ASP A 301 -1.82 3.58 -4.29
CA ASP A 301 -2.82 3.47 -5.36
C ASP A 301 -2.46 4.27 -6.62
N ARG A 302 -1.58 5.27 -6.53
CA ARG A 302 -1.07 5.99 -7.71
C ARG A 302 0.01 5.20 -8.45
N TYR A 303 1.08 4.81 -7.76
CA TYR A 303 2.20 4.14 -8.43
C TYR A 303 1.81 2.71 -8.83
N MET A 304 1.12 1.96 -7.97
CA MET A 304 0.70 0.58 -8.24
C MET A 304 -0.20 0.56 -9.47
N SER A 305 -1.24 1.40 -9.51
CA SER A 305 -2.14 1.48 -10.66
C SER A 305 -1.42 1.88 -11.94
N THR A 306 -0.38 2.73 -11.85
CA THR A 306 0.47 3.08 -12.99
C THR A 306 1.24 1.87 -13.51
N VAL A 307 1.84 1.07 -12.62
CA VAL A 307 2.56 -0.16 -12.98
C VAL A 307 1.60 -1.21 -13.57
N LEU A 308 0.43 -1.41 -12.97
CA LEU A 308 -0.58 -2.34 -13.47
C LEU A 308 -1.14 -1.92 -14.83
N GLY A 309 -1.39 -0.63 -15.03
CA GLY A 309 -1.86 -0.09 -16.32
C GLY A 309 -0.82 -0.24 -17.44
N HIS A 310 0.47 -0.05 -17.12
CA HIS A 310 1.56 -0.35 -18.05
C HIS A 310 1.58 -1.84 -18.40
N ALA A 311 1.61 -2.71 -17.39
CA ALA A 311 1.65 -4.15 -17.59
C ALA A 311 0.43 -4.71 -18.34
N ALA A 312 -0.75 -4.11 -18.19
CA ALA A 312 -1.94 -4.49 -18.94
C ALA A 312 -1.80 -4.22 -20.45
N VAL A 313 -1.12 -3.14 -20.82
CA VAL A 313 -0.81 -2.86 -22.23
C VAL A 313 0.28 -3.81 -22.73
N GLU A 314 1.34 -4.03 -21.94
CA GLU A 314 2.36 -5.02 -22.32
C GLU A 314 1.74 -6.41 -22.54
N GLU A 315 0.83 -6.83 -21.67
CA GLU A 315 0.12 -8.11 -21.80
C GLU A 315 -0.71 -8.17 -23.08
N ILE A 316 -1.58 -7.18 -23.32
CA ILE A 316 -2.49 -7.22 -24.48
C ILE A 316 -1.74 -7.15 -25.80
N LEU A 317 -0.60 -6.44 -25.85
CA LEU A 317 0.20 -6.28 -27.06
C LEU A 317 1.01 -7.56 -27.38
N HIS A 318 1.52 -8.24 -26.37
CA HIS A 318 2.37 -9.42 -26.55
C HIS A 318 1.59 -10.74 -26.58
N ALA A 319 0.36 -10.78 -26.06
CA ALA A 319 -0.50 -11.95 -26.10
C ALA A 319 -0.66 -12.51 -27.53
N ASP A 320 -0.82 -13.83 -27.62
CA ASP A 320 -1.13 -14.49 -28.87
C ASP A 320 -2.63 -14.39 -29.20
N PRO A 321 -3.01 -14.37 -30.50
CA PRO A 321 -4.41 -14.39 -30.89
C PRO A 321 -5.16 -15.56 -30.24
N GLY A 322 -6.24 -15.25 -29.53
CA GLY A 322 -7.05 -16.24 -28.82
C GLY A 322 -6.52 -16.65 -27.44
N ALA A 323 -5.45 -16.03 -26.94
CA ALA A 323 -4.98 -16.23 -25.58
C ALA A 323 -6.09 -16.01 -24.54
N GLU A 324 -6.00 -16.74 -23.43
CA GLU A 324 -6.95 -16.61 -22.34
C GLU A 324 -6.85 -15.21 -21.70
N PRO A 325 -7.97 -14.52 -21.44
CA PRO A 325 -7.95 -13.21 -20.79
C PRO A 325 -7.23 -13.25 -19.45
N GLN A 326 -6.29 -12.34 -19.27
CA GLN A 326 -5.53 -12.22 -18.03
C GLN A 326 -6.10 -11.10 -17.16
N LEU A 327 -6.08 -11.35 -15.84
CA LEU A 327 -6.20 -10.35 -14.80
C LEU A 327 -4.80 -9.96 -14.36
N ILE A 328 -4.50 -8.66 -14.42
CA ILE A 328 -3.23 -8.12 -13.93
C ILE A 328 -3.45 -7.63 -12.51
N GLY A 329 -2.68 -8.20 -11.59
CA GLY A 329 -2.70 -7.86 -10.18
C GLY A 329 -1.30 -7.59 -9.68
N ILE A 330 -1.20 -7.34 -8.38
CA ILE A 330 0.07 -7.25 -7.67
C ILE A 330 0.13 -8.35 -6.62
N ARG A 331 1.30 -8.98 -6.47
CA ARG A 331 1.62 -9.80 -5.31
C ARG A 331 2.84 -9.17 -4.66
N GLN A 332 2.65 -8.58 -3.49
CA GLN A 332 3.58 -7.63 -2.86
C GLN A 332 3.96 -6.44 -3.76
N HIS A 333 5.05 -6.57 -4.51
CA HIS A 333 5.61 -5.57 -5.41
C HIS A 333 5.75 -6.08 -6.85
N ASP A 334 5.50 -7.38 -7.06
CA ASP A 334 5.63 -8.02 -8.35
C ASP A 334 4.29 -8.02 -9.09
N VAL A 335 4.34 -7.69 -10.38
CA VAL A 335 3.17 -7.78 -11.24
C VAL A 335 2.88 -9.24 -11.56
N VAL A 336 1.67 -9.68 -11.23
CA VAL A 336 1.19 -11.03 -11.51
C VAL A 336 0.13 -11.01 -12.59
N ARG A 337 0.17 -12.04 -13.45
CA ARG A 337 -0.82 -12.32 -14.49
C ARG A 337 -1.51 -13.61 -14.11
N SER A 338 -2.83 -13.57 -13.98
CA SER A 338 -3.63 -14.72 -13.60
C SER A 338 -4.81 -14.89 -14.56
N PRO A 339 -5.23 -16.12 -14.89
CA PRO A 339 -6.43 -16.35 -15.69
C PRO A 339 -7.65 -15.65 -15.07
N LEU A 340 -8.28 -14.76 -15.86
CA LEU A 340 -9.32 -13.87 -15.35
C LEU A 340 -10.51 -14.65 -14.78
N MET A 341 -10.97 -15.67 -15.50
CA MET A 341 -12.16 -16.43 -15.09
C MET A 341 -11.89 -17.37 -13.92
N GLU A 342 -10.66 -17.85 -13.75
CA GLU A 342 -10.25 -18.57 -12.55
C GLU A 342 -10.34 -17.65 -11.33
N CYS A 343 -9.80 -16.43 -11.43
CA CYS A 343 -9.86 -15.44 -10.35
C CYS A 343 -11.30 -15.09 -9.97
N VAL A 344 -12.19 -14.89 -10.95
CA VAL A 344 -13.62 -14.65 -10.72
C VAL A 344 -14.28 -15.85 -10.03
N ALA A 345 -14.00 -17.07 -10.48
CA ALA A 345 -14.57 -18.28 -9.88
C ALA A 345 -14.13 -18.44 -8.41
N GLN A 346 -12.84 -18.28 -8.12
CA GLN A 346 -12.32 -18.37 -6.75
C GLN A 346 -12.89 -17.26 -5.84
N THR A 347 -13.10 -16.06 -6.37
CA THR A 347 -13.73 -14.96 -5.63
C THR A 347 -15.16 -15.31 -5.20
N ARG A 348 -15.94 -15.95 -6.07
CA ARG A 348 -17.31 -16.38 -5.75
C ARG A 348 -17.38 -17.49 -4.71
N GLN A 349 -16.36 -18.36 -4.67
CA GLN A 349 -16.29 -19.43 -3.67
C GLN A 349 -16.29 -18.88 -2.25
N VAL A 350 -15.72 -17.70 -1.98
CA VAL A 350 -15.74 -17.12 -0.63
C VAL A 350 -17.19 -16.88 -0.15
N ALA A 351 -18.04 -16.32 -1.01
CA ALA A 351 -19.45 -16.09 -0.68
C ALA A 351 -20.20 -17.41 -0.47
N GLU A 352 -19.91 -18.43 -1.28
CA GLU A 352 -20.49 -19.77 -1.14
C GLU A 352 -20.10 -20.42 0.20
N ARG A 353 -18.84 -20.28 0.61
CA ARG A 353 -18.33 -20.81 1.89
C ARG A 353 -18.96 -20.11 3.09
N ILE A 354 -19.09 -18.79 3.03
CA ILE A 354 -19.79 -18.00 4.05
C ILE A 354 -21.25 -18.44 4.15
N ALA A 355 -21.95 -18.62 3.02
CA ALA A 355 -23.33 -19.10 3.01
C ALA A 355 -23.48 -20.53 3.55
N ALA A 356 -22.46 -21.38 3.33
CA ALA A 356 -22.39 -22.74 3.87
C ALA A 356 -21.90 -22.80 5.34
N GLN A 357 -21.70 -21.65 6.00
CA GLN A 357 -21.16 -21.55 7.37
C GLN A 357 -19.74 -22.14 7.54
N ASP A 358 -19.00 -22.29 6.44
CA ASP A 358 -17.61 -22.76 6.39
C ASP A 358 -16.64 -21.56 6.50
N TYR A 359 -16.65 -20.93 7.67
CA TYR A 359 -15.91 -19.69 7.93
C TYR A 359 -14.39 -19.89 7.98
N GLU A 360 -13.92 -21.08 8.36
CA GLU A 360 -12.49 -21.39 8.38
C GLU A 360 -11.91 -21.37 6.96
N THR A 361 -12.60 -22.03 6.01
CA THR A 361 -12.21 -22.00 4.60
C THR A 361 -12.39 -20.61 4.01
N ALA A 362 -13.45 -19.87 4.36
CA ALA A 362 -13.63 -18.49 3.90
C ALA A 362 -12.45 -17.57 4.32
N MET A 363 -12.00 -17.67 5.57
CA MET A 363 -10.82 -16.95 6.07
C MET A 363 -9.54 -17.36 5.33
N ALA A 364 -9.36 -18.65 5.03
CA ALA A 364 -8.20 -19.15 4.30
C ALA A 364 -8.16 -18.66 2.85
N LEU A 365 -9.32 -18.59 2.17
CA LEU A 365 -9.45 -18.10 0.79
C LEU A 365 -9.15 -16.60 0.65
N ARG A 366 -9.32 -15.80 1.72
CA ARG A 366 -8.87 -14.39 1.76
C ARG A 366 -7.34 -14.24 1.84
N GLY A 367 -6.61 -15.33 2.04
CA GLY A 367 -5.15 -15.37 2.08
C GLY A 367 -4.56 -15.41 3.49
N GLY A 368 -3.33 -15.94 3.59
CA GLY A 368 -2.65 -16.13 4.88
C GLY A 368 -2.41 -14.83 5.65
N SER A 369 -2.16 -13.71 4.95
CA SER A 369 -1.99 -12.39 5.56
C SER A 369 -3.25 -11.90 6.28
N PHE A 370 -4.43 -12.18 5.73
CA PHE A 370 -5.72 -11.83 6.32
C PHE A 370 -5.97 -12.60 7.62
N ALA A 371 -5.83 -13.93 7.58
CA ALA A 371 -6.01 -14.80 8.74
C ALA A 371 -5.01 -14.49 9.86
N ASP A 372 -3.74 -14.25 9.52
CA ASP A 372 -2.73 -13.86 10.49
C ASP A 372 -3.04 -12.50 11.13
N SER A 373 -3.46 -11.53 10.34
CA SER A 373 -3.87 -10.20 10.82
C SER A 373 -5.03 -10.29 11.80
N PHE A 374 -6.03 -11.14 11.51
CA PHE A 374 -7.13 -11.41 12.43
C PHE A 374 -6.67 -12.06 13.75
N ARG A 375 -5.75 -13.03 13.69
CA ARG A 375 -5.18 -13.67 14.89
C ARG A 375 -4.43 -12.68 15.77
N ILE A 376 -3.62 -11.80 15.17
CA ILE A 376 -2.90 -10.74 15.88
C ILE A 376 -3.90 -9.78 16.52
N LEU A 377 -4.90 -9.32 15.75
CA LEU A 377 -5.93 -8.41 16.25
C LEU A 377 -6.63 -8.99 17.48
N ARG A 378 -7.07 -10.25 17.46
CA ARG A 378 -7.74 -10.90 18.60
C ARG A 378 -6.95 -10.79 19.90
N THR A 379 -5.62 -10.86 19.82
CA THR A 379 -4.74 -10.68 20.97
C THR A 379 -4.68 -9.22 21.40
N LEU A 380 -4.51 -8.30 20.44
CA LEU A 380 -4.46 -6.86 20.70
C LEU A 380 -5.77 -6.26 21.25
N LEU A 381 -6.92 -6.90 20.96
CA LEU A 381 -8.25 -6.49 21.44
C LEU A 381 -8.45 -6.75 22.94
N ARG A 382 -7.62 -7.59 23.57
CA ARG A 382 -7.79 -7.97 24.98
C ARG A 382 -7.67 -6.75 25.90
N ALA A 383 -8.34 -6.85 27.05
CA ALA A 383 -8.14 -5.88 28.13
C ALA A 383 -6.81 -6.17 28.84
N GLN A 384 -6.52 -7.43 29.13
CA GLN A 384 -5.32 -7.86 29.83
C GLN A 384 -4.66 -9.04 29.11
N PRO A 385 -3.34 -9.24 29.28
CA PRO A 385 -2.65 -10.40 28.76
C PRO A 385 -3.22 -11.70 29.34
N HIS A 386 -3.01 -12.83 28.66
CA HIS A 386 -3.20 -14.13 29.30
C HIS A 386 -2.32 -14.29 30.54
N PRO A 387 -2.78 -15.04 31.56
CA PRO A 387 -1.86 -15.49 32.59
C PRO A 387 -0.76 -16.35 31.96
N PRO A 388 0.50 -16.26 32.43
CA PRO A 388 1.58 -17.09 31.91
C PRO A 388 1.23 -18.58 32.00
N GLU A 389 1.44 -19.32 30.91
CA GLU A 389 1.19 -20.76 30.88
C GLU A 389 2.18 -21.50 31.81
N PRO A 390 1.71 -22.39 32.71
CA PRO A 390 2.59 -23.15 33.58
C PRO A 390 3.63 -23.96 32.78
N GLY A 391 4.91 -23.84 33.15
CA GLY A 391 6.01 -24.55 32.49
C GLY A 391 6.54 -23.89 31.22
N ARG A 392 5.93 -22.79 30.75
CA ARG A 392 6.46 -22.00 29.64
C ARG A 392 7.62 -21.12 30.10
N ARG A 393 8.67 -21.04 29.28
CA ARG A 393 9.82 -20.17 29.55
C ARG A 393 9.40 -18.70 29.50
N GLN A 394 9.73 -17.96 30.54
CA GLN A 394 9.51 -16.51 30.62
C GLN A 394 10.82 -15.82 30.28
N LEU A 395 10.83 -15.07 29.18
CA LEU A 395 11.98 -14.32 28.70
C LEU A 395 11.88 -12.86 29.14
N ARG A 396 13.01 -12.18 29.26
CA ARG A 396 13.09 -10.72 29.37
C ARG A 396 13.58 -10.14 28.06
N LEU A 397 12.68 -9.55 27.29
CA LEU A 397 12.96 -9.05 25.94
C LEU A 397 13.12 -7.52 25.98
N ALA A 398 14.26 -7.02 25.48
CA ALA A 398 14.52 -5.60 25.36
C ALA A 398 14.15 -5.08 23.97
N LEU A 399 13.58 -3.87 23.94
CA LEU A 399 13.13 -3.16 22.75
C LEU A 399 13.81 -1.80 22.70
N LEU A 400 14.35 -1.42 21.55
CA LEU A 400 14.92 -0.10 21.36
C LEU A 400 14.69 0.40 19.95
N HIS A 401 14.73 1.72 19.80
CA HIS A 401 14.79 2.38 18.50
C HIS A 401 16.24 2.70 18.10
N SER A 402 16.55 2.66 16.80
CA SER A 402 17.87 3.08 16.31
C SER A 402 17.80 3.68 14.91
N GLY A 403 18.51 4.78 14.70
CA GLY A 403 18.49 5.59 13.47
C GLY A 403 17.50 6.76 13.53
N GLY A 404 17.13 7.27 12.35
CA GLY A 404 16.19 8.37 12.22
C GLY A 404 14.74 7.94 12.57
N PRO A 405 13.89 8.89 12.99
CA PRO A 405 12.50 8.57 13.29
C PRO A 405 11.74 8.18 12.02
N ALA A 406 11.02 7.06 12.09
CA ALA A 406 10.18 6.57 11.02
C ALA A 406 8.73 6.40 11.53
N PRO A 407 7.71 6.94 10.83
CA PRO A 407 6.33 6.73 11.22
C PRO A 407 5.98 5.25 11.29
N GLY A 408 5.53 4.79 12.47
CA GLY A 408 5.16 3.39 12.72
C GLY A 408 6.08 2.66 13.70
N MET A 409 7.22 3.23 14.10
CA MET A 409 8.09 2.67 15.16
C MET A 409 7.31 2.44 16.47
N ASN A 410 6.53 3.44 16.91
CA ASN A 410 5.68 3.33 18.10
C ASN A 410 4.63 2.20 17.98
N THR A 411 4.09 1.99 16.77
CA THR A 411 3.15 0.89 16.49
C THR A 411 3.83 -0.46 16.64
N ALA A 412 5.05 -0.60 16.14
CA ALA A 412 5.85 -1.81 16.29
C ALA A 412 6.14 -2.10 17.78
N VAL A 413 6.57 -1.10 18.55
CA VAL A 413 6.77 -1.25 20.01
C VAL A 413 5.48 -1.68 20.70
N ARG A 414 4.36 -1.00 20.43
CA ARG A 414 3.05 -1.33 21.02
C ARG A 414 2.68 -2.80 20.82
N VAL A 415 2.86 -3.29 19.60
CA VAL A 415 2.50 -4.67 19.25
C VAL A 415 3.45 -5.65 19.91
N ALA A 416 4.76 -5.39 19.85
CA ALA A 416 5.77 -6.22 20.47
C ALA A 416 5.56 -6.35 21.99
N VAL A 417 5.29 -5.24 22.68
CA VAL A 417 5.00 -5.21 24.11
C VAL A 417 3.74 -6.02 24.44
N ARG A 418 2.63 -5.77 23.75
CA ARG A 418 1.36 -6.48 24.02
C ARG A 418 1.46 -7.97 23.76
N LEU A 419 2.10 -8.38 22.66
CA LEU A 419 2.23 -9.79 22.32
C LEU A 419 3.24 -10.51 23.22
N GLY A 420 4.34 -9.86 23.60
CA GLY A 420 5.30 -10.42 24.54
C GLY A 420 4.69 -10.61 25.93
N LEU A 421 3.95 -9.62 26.44
CA LEU A 421 3.21 -9.73 27.70
C LEU A 421 2.13 -10.83 27.65
N ASP A 422 1.39 -10.95 26.53
CA ASP A 422 0.37 -11.99 26.38
C ASP A 422 0.96 -13.41 26.37
N ARG A 423 2.24 -13.55 26.00
CA ARG A 423 3.00 -14.81 26.08
C ARG A 423 3.66 -15.05 27.44
N GLY A 424 3.52 -14.12 28.38
CA GLY A 424 4.10 -14.19 29.73
C GLY A 424 5.56 -13.73 29.83
N HIS A 425 6.10 -13.04 28.81
CA HIS A 425 7.43 -12.46 28.87
C HIS A 425 7.43 -11.11 29.61
N THR A 426 8.58 -10.72 30.16
CA THR A 426 8.80 -9.35 30.62
C THR A 426 9.35 -8.51 29.48
N MET A 427 8.74 -7.35 29.24
CA MET A 427 9.12 -6.45 28.16
C MET A 427 9.87 -5.25 28.73
N LEU A 428 11.01 -4.92 28.15
CA LEU A 428 11.89 -3.83 28.59
C LEU A 428 12.01 -2.80 27.47
N GLY A 429 11.68 -1.55 27.75
CA GLY A 429 11.89 -0.42 26.85
C GLY A 429 13.19 0.27 27.19
N VAL A 430 14.09 0.36 26.21
CA VAL A 430 15.35 1.09 26.33
C VAL A 430 15.17 2.47 25.73
N GLN A 431 15.49 3.50 26.52
CA GLN A 431 15.43 4.88 26.04
C GLN A 431 16.65 5.20 25.18
N ASN A 432 16.51 6.11 24.21
CA ASN A 432 17.62 6.72 23.48
C ASN A 432 18.58 5.71 22.80
N GLY A 433 18.02 4.61 22.29
CA GLY A 433 18.73 3.63 21.48
C GLY A 433 19.91 2.96 22.20
N PHE A 434 21.03 2.81 21.50
CA PHE A 434 22.21 2.11 22.04
C PHE A 434 22.99 2.92 23.08
N GLU A 435 22.90 4.25 23.01
CA GLU A 435 23.48 5.15 24.01
C GLU A 435 22.80 4.93 25.36
N GLY A 436 21.47 5.03 25.41
CA GLY A 436 20.72 4.74 26.63
C GLY A 436 20.80 3.27 27.07
N LEU A 437 21.02 2.32 26.13
CA LEU A 437 21.34 0.94 26.51
C LEU A 437 22.66 0.83 27.27
N ALA A 438 23.69 1.56 26.87
CA ALA A 438 24.98 1.57 27.57
C ALA A 438 24.85 2.25 28.94
N ASP A 439 24.09 3.34 29.01
CA ASP A 439 23.87 4.13 30.23
C ASP A 439 22.91 3.46 31.23
N GLY A 440 22.19 2.42 30.82
CA GLY A 440 21.24 1.70 31.65
C GLY A 440 19.87 2.37 31.77
N GLU A 441 19.47 3.16 30.78
CA GLU A 441 18.15 3.79 30.67
C GLU A 441 17.07 2.78 30.24
N ILE A 442 16.85 1.75 31.07
CA ILE A 442 15.99 0.61 30.77
C ILE A 442 14.84 0.56 31.78
N ALA A 443 13.60 0.49 31.28
CA ALA A 443 12.40 0.40 32.11
C ALA A 443 11.51 -0.78 31.70
N GLU A 444 10.84 -1.40 32.68
CA GLU A 444 9.83 -2.42 32.38
C GLU A 444 8.57 -1.78 31.78
N MET A 445 8.02 -2.40 30.74
CA MET A 445 6.83 -1.95 30.04
C MET A 445 5.63 -2.83 30.39
N ASP A 446 4.52 -2.19 30.76
CA ASP A 446 3.25 -2.87 31.02
C ASP A 446 2.26 -2.72 29.85
N TRP A 447 1.08 -3.33 29.98
CA TRP A 447 0.04 -3.33 28.95
C TRP A 447 -0.46 -1.93 28.56
N MET A 448 -0.45 -1.00 29.52
CA MET A 448 -0.97 0.36 29.38
C MET A 448 0.10 1.38 29.00
N SER A 449 1.38 1.07 29.21
CA SER A 449 2.54 1.89 28.83
C SER A 449 2.53 2.30 27.35
N VAL A 450 2.00 1.43 26.48
CA VAL A 450 1.91 1.62 25.02
C VAL A 450 0.49 1.98 24.54
N SER A 451 -0.37 2.43 25.45
CA SER A 451 -1.74 2.83 25.10
C SER A 451 -1.73 4.09 24.22
N GLY A 452 -2.45 4.05 23.09
CA GLY A 452 -2.52 5.17 22.14
C GLY A 452 -1.32 5.30 21.20
N TRP A 453 -0.32 4.43 21.27
CA TRP A 453 0.88 4.51 20.43
C TRP A 453 0.66 4.13 18.96
N VAL A 454 -0.48 3.52 18.62
CA VAL A 454 -0.78 3.03 17.25
C VAL A 454 -0.84 4.14 16.19
N SER A 455 -1.32 5.32 16.55
CA SER A 455 -1.47 6.47 15.64
C SER A 455 -0.43 7.56 15.88
N LYS A 456 0.49 7.37 16.84
CA LYS A 456 1.53 8.34 17.16
C LYS A 456 2.71 8.18 16.22
N GLY A 457 3.05 9.26 15.50
CA GLY A 457 4.33 9.38 14.81
C GLY A 457 5.51 9.53 15.78
N GLY A 458 6.72 9.67 15.21
CA GLY A 458 7.95 9.82 15.99
C GLY A 458 8.38 8.53 16.71
N ALA A 459 9.14 8.69 17.79
CA ALA A 459 9.82 7.62 18.52
C ALA A 459 9.72 7.85 20.04
N GLU A 460 8.72 7.27 20.70
CA GLU A 460 8.41 7.51 22.12
C GLU A 460 9.46 6.91 23.08
N LEU A 461 10.24 5.92 22.64
CA LEU A 461 11.43 5.45 23.36
C LEU A 461 12.67 6.33 23.11
N GLY A 462 12.56 7.42 22.34
CA GLY A 462 13.72 8.15 21.82
C GLY A 462 14.47 7.35 20.75
N THR A 463 15.21 8.02 19.87
CA THR A 463 16.04 7.36 18.84
C THR A 463 17.20 8.27 18.44
N ASN A 464 18.33 7.69 18.08
CA ASN A 464 19.51 8.38 17.58
C ASN A 464 20.29 7.50 16.60
N HIS A 465 21.29 8.08 15.94
CA HIS A 465 22.14 7.38 14.97
C HIS A 465 23.37 6.71 15.62
N HIS A 466 23.44 6.61 16.95
CA HIS A 466 24.60 6.05 17.64
C HIS A 466 24.78 4.57 17.32
N VAL A 467 25.98 4.21 16.89
CA VAL A 467 26.38 2.83 16.61
C VAL A 467 27.47 2.45 17.63
N PRO A 468 27.28 1.36 18.41
CA PRO A 468 28.21 0.96 19.45
C PRO A 468 29.67 0.88 18.99
N GLN A 469 30.55 1.52 19.75
CA GLN A 469 32.00 1.51 19.61
C GLN A 469 32.65 0.64 20.71
N ALA A 470 33.98 0.58 20.72
CA ALA A 470 34.75 -0.26 21.63
C ALA A 470 34.39 -0.06 23.12
N ASP A 471 34.25 1.19 23.55
CA ASP A 471 33.95 1.54 24.94
C ASP A 471 32.51 1.21 25.33
N ASP A 472 31.58 1.27 24.37
CA ASP A 472 30.16 0.96 24.60
C ASP A 472 29.92 -0.52 24.86
N PHE A 473 30.70 -1.42 24.23
CA PHE A 473 30.45 -2.86 24.32
C PHE A 473 30.51 -3.39 25.75
N TYR A 474 31.44 -2.90 26.57
CA TYR A 474 31.53 -3.31 27.97
C TYR A 474 30.30 -2.84 28.76
N ALA A 475 29.89 -1.59 28.57
CA ALA A 475 28.72 -1.04 29.23
C ALA A 475 27.44 -1.79 28.82
N ILE A 476 27.22 -2.00 27.52
CA ILE A 476 26.08 -2.77 27.00
C ILE A 476 26.08 -4.20 27.57
N ALA A 477 27.23 -4.88 27.55
CA ALA A 477 27.35 -6.24 28.10
C ALA A 477 26.94 -6.30 29.58
N ARG A 478 27.37 -5.31 30.37
CA ARG A 478 27.00 -5.18 31.79
C ARG A 478 25.50 -4.95 31.96
N GLN A 479 24.86 -4.13 31.13
CA GLN A 479 23.42 -3.87 31.24
C GLN A 479 22.58 -5.07 30.80
N LEU A 480 23.00 -5.80 29.75
CA LEU A 480 22.35 -7.06 29.36
C LEU A 480 22.37 -8.07 30.51
N GLU A 481 23.48 -8.19 31.23
CA GLU A 481 23.60 -9.07 32.39
C GLU A 481 22.78 -8.56 33.59
N ALA A 482 22.91 -7.28 33.95
CA ALA A 482 22.22 -6.67 35.10
C ALA A 482 20.69 -6.77 34.98
N HIS A 483 20.17 -6.56 33.77
CA HIS A 483 18.73 -6.65 33.49
C HIS A 483 18.27 -8.04 33.03
N ARG A 484 19.21 -9.00 32.94
CA ARG A 484 18.98 -10.39 32.49
C ARG A 484 18.24 -10.46 31.15
N ILE A 485 18.71 -9.69 30.17
CA ILE A 485 18.07 -9.60 28.85
C ILE A 485 18.32 -10.88 28.08
N ASP A 486 17.24 -11.57 27.70
CA ASP A 486 17.27 -12.84 26.95
C ASP A 486 17.21 -12.63 25.43
N GLY A 487 16.84 -11.45 24.95
CA GLY A 487 16.70 -11.16 23.52
C GLY A 487 16.48 -9.68 23.26
N LEU A 488 16.89 -9.23 22.08
CA LEU A 488 16.85 -7.82 21.68
C LEU A 488 16.06 -7.61 20.39
N LEU A 489 15.07 -6.73 20.42
CA LEU A 489 14.34 -6.25 19.24
C LEU A 489 14.76 -4.81 18.94
N ILE A 490 15.46 -4.62 17.84
CA ILE A 490 15.90 -3.32 17.34
C ILE A 490 14.89 -2.87 16.28
N ILE A 491 14.18 -1.78 16.51
CA ILE A 491 13.24 -1.21 15.54
C ILE A 491 13.91 0.02 14.95
N GLY A 492 14.35 -0.04 13.70
CA GLY A 492 15.22 1.03 13.22
C GLY A 492 15.76 0.89 11.82
N GLY A 493 16.57 1.90 11.49
CA GLY A 493 17.22 2.08 10.20
C GLY A 493 18.63 1.51 10.16
N TRP A 494 19.47 2.10 9.31
CA TRP A 494 20.82 1.62 8.99
C TRP A 494 21.70 1.44 10.23
N SER A 495 21.72 2.45 11.11
CA SER A 495 22.49 2.43 12.37
C SER A 495 22.14 1.21 13.24
N GLY A 496 20.87 0.80 13.27
CA GLY A 496 20.42 -0.35 14.05
C GLY A 496 20.94 -1.68 13.50
N TYR A 497 20.94 -1.81 12.17
CA TYR A 497 21.47 -2.98 11.47
C TYR A 497 22.98 -3.10 11.65
N GLU A 498 23.70 -1.98 11.52
CA GLU A 498 25.14 -1.93 11.76
C GLU A 498 25.48 -2.26 13.22
N ALA A 499 24.72 -1.71 14.18
CA ALA A 499 24.89 -2.02 15.60
C ALA A 499 24.68 -3.51 15.89
N ALA A 500 23.61 -4.12 15.34
CA ALA A 500 23.36 -5.55 15.47
C ALA A 500 24.50 -6.41 14.91
N TYR A 501 25.03 -6.01 13.75
CA TYR A 501 26.18 -6.68 13.13
C TYR A 501 27.45 -6.57 13.99
N ARG A 502 27.72 -5.40 14.58
CA ARG A 502 28.88 -5.21 15.48
C ARG A 502 28.74 -6.04 16.76
N LEU A 503 27.55 -6.08 17.36
CA LEU A 503 27.25 -6.96 18.51
C LEU A 503 27.50 -8.43 18.15
N TYR A 504 27.07 -8.87 16.97
CA TYR A 504 27.32 -10.22 16.46
C TYR A 504 28.82 -10.53 16.36
N GLN A 505 29.60 -9.64 15.73
CA GLN A 505 31.06 -9.81 15.61
C GLN A 505 31.75 -9.91 16.98
N LYS A 506 31.19 -9.24 17.99
CA LYS A 506 31.73 -9.18 19.35
C LYS A 506 31.28 -10.32 20.28
N ARG A 507 30.49 -11.29 19.81
CA ARG A 507 30.08 -12.48 20.60
C ARG A 507 31.20 -13.39 21.09
N ARG A 508 32.40 -13.29 20.48
CA ARG A 508 33.60 -13.99 20.95
C ARG A 508 34.22 -13.30 22.17
N ASP A 509 34.22 -11.98 22.15
CA ASP A 509 34.82 -11.13 23.18
C ASP A 509 33.85 -10.96 24.38
N PHE A 510 32.54 -10.89 24.10
CA PHE A 510 31.48 -10.70 25.10
C PHE A 510 30.42 -11.82 24.98
N PRO A 511 30.51 -12.87 25.82
CA PRO A 511 29.54 -13.98 25.79
C PRO A 511 28.09 -13.56 26.05
N THR A 512 27.85 -12.45 26.75
CA THR A 512 26.53 -11.87 27.00
C THR A 512 25.82 -11.39 25.72
N PHE A 513 26.55 -11.16 24.62
CA PHE A 513 25.95 -10.85 23.31
C PHE A 513 25.39 -12.09 22.59
N ARG A 514 25.51 -13.29 23.17
CA ARG A 514 24.93 -14.54 22.63
C ARG A 514 23.44 -14.67 22.96
N ILE A 515 22.70 -13.60 22.69
CA ILE A 515 21.24 -13.53 22.73
C ILE A 515 20.71 -13.39 21.29
N PRO A 516 19.49 -13.85 20.99
CA PRO A 516 18.86 -13.56 19.72
C PRO A 516 18.65 -12.05 19.55
N ILE A 517 18.99 -11.54 18.37
CA ILE A 517 18.81 -10.13 18.00
C ILE A 517 18.01 -10.09 16.71
N VAL A 518 16.91 -9.33 16.71
CA VAL A 518 16.10 -9.11 15.51
C VAL A 518 16.09 -7.62 15.18
N CYS A 519 16.43 -7.29 13.94
CA CYS A 519 16.26 -5.96 13.37
C CYS A 519 14.94 -5.90 12.61
N LEU A 520 14.03 -5.07 13.09
CA LEU A 520 12.77 -4.76 12.45
C LEU A 520 12.94 -3.46 11.64
N PRO A 521 12.79 -3.51 10.29
CA PRO A 521 13.15 -2.41 9.40
C PRO A 521 12.20 -1.22 9.57
N ALA A 522 12.72 -0.11 10.07
CA ALA A 522 12.01 1.16 10.20
C ALA A 522 12.90 2.31 9.72
N SER A 523 12.62 2.78 8.51
CA SER A 523 13.33 3.88 7.84
C SER A 523 12.42 4.44 6.76
N ILE A 524 12.46 5.75 6.54
CA ILE A 524 11.74 6.35 5.41
C ILE A 524 12.44 6.05 4.07
N ASP A 525 13.76 5.79 4.09
CA ASP A 525 14.60 5.68 2.89
C ASP A 525 14.37 4.37 2.13
N ASN A 526 13.79 3.36 2.79
CA ASN A 526 13.64 2.01 2.26
C ASN A 526 14.95 1.38 1.75
N ASN A 527 16.00 1.54 2.55
CA ASN A 527 17.37 1.18 2.21
C ASN A 527 17.91 -0.08 2.92
N LEU A 528 17.06 -0.79 3.66
CA LEU A 528 17.48 -1.85 4.59
C LEU A 528 17.45 -3.24 3.94
N PRO A 529 18.47 -4.09 4.18
CA PRO A 529 18.49 -5.45 3.65
C PRO A 529 17.43 -6.34 4.30
N GLY A 530 17.01 -7.37 3.59
CA GLY A 530 16.04 -8.36 4.08
C GLY A 530 14.58 -7.94 3.99
N SER A 531 14.26 -6.69 3.62
CA SER A 531 12.88 -6.23 3.40
C SER A 531 12.73 -5.46 2.09
N GLN A 532 11.63 -5.70 1.37
CA GLN A 532 11.25 -4.90 0.20
C GLN A 532 10.71 -3.51 0.57
N LEU A 533 10.13 -3.40 1.77
CA LEU A 533 9.59 -2.17 2.36
C LEU A 533 9.98 -2.07 3.83
N SER A 534 10.53 -0.94 4.24
CA SER A 534 10.68 -0.55 5.64
C SER A 534 9.47 0.25 6.12
N ILE A 535 9.19 0.15 7.42
CA ILE A 535 8.16 0.96 8.07
C ILE A 535 8.56 2.43 8.02
N GLY A 536 7.61 3.27 7.67
CA GLY A 536 7.73 4.72 7.54
C GLY A 536 7.87 5.17 6.09
N ALA A 537 8.28 4.28 5.18
CA ALA A 537 8.48 4.61 3.78
C ALA A 537 7.18 5.00 3.08
N ASP A 538 6.07 4.30 3.36
CA ASP A 538 4.77 4.63 2.77
C ASP A 538 4.21 5.96 3.31
N THR A 539 4.35 6.21 4.62
CA THR A 539 3.98 7.51 5.21
C THR A 539 4.78 8.64 4.56
N ALA A 540 6.09 8.46 4.39
CA ALA A 540 6.95 9.45 3.75
C ALA A 540 6.53 9.72 2.30
N LEU A 541 6.23 8.68 1.51
CA LEU A 541 5.72 8.83 0.15
C LEU A 541 4.41 9.63 0.11
N ASN A 542 3.46 9.33 1.00
CA ASN A 542 2.20 10.06 1.06
C ASN A 542 2.41 11.54 1.44
N ASN A 543 3.33 11.84 2.37
CA ASN A 543 3.71 13.20 2.72
C ASN A 543 4.32 13.95 1.51
N ILE A 544 5.27 13.32 0.81
CA ILE A 544 5.89 13.89 -0.40
C ILE A 544 4.82 14.20 -1.44
N ILE A 545 3.94 13.25 -1.73
CA ILE A 545 2.92 13.39 -2.77
C ILE A 545 1.91 14.47 -2.41
N ALA A 546 1.49 14.55 -1.15
CA ALA A 546 0.57 15.59 -0.69
C ALA A 546 1.19 16.99 -0.84
N ASP A 547 2.48 17.16 -0.54
CA ASP A 547 3.16 18.44 -0.70
C ASP A 547 3.44 18.77 -2.17
N VAL A 548 3.82 17.78 -2.98
CA VAL A 548 3.99 17.95 -4.42
C VAL A 548 2.66 18.32 -5.09
N ASP A 549 1.54 17.72 -4.70
CA ASP A 549 0.23 18.10 -5.25
C ASP A 549 -0.12 19.56 -4.94
N LYS A 550 0.12 20.04 -3.70
CA LYS A 550 -0.04 21.47 -3.36
C LYS A 550 0.86 22.37 -4.20
N ILE A 551 2.11 21.95 -4.43
CA ILE A 551 3.07 22.68 -5.28
C ILE A 551 2.54 22.73 -6.73
N LYS A 552 2.07 21.61 -7.27
CA LYS A 552 1.51 21.52 -8.62
C LYS A 552 0.29 22.42 -8.80
N GLU A 553 -0.60 22.47 -7.82
CA GLU A 553 -1.77 23.36 -7.83
C GLU A 553 -1.37 24.84 -7.91
N SER A 554 -0.36 25.26 -7.15
CA SER A 554 0.21 26.61 -7.24
C SER A 554 0.83 26.89 -8.62
N ALA A 555 1.40 25.86 -9.23
CA ALA A 555 2.10 25.96 -10.50
C ALA A 555 1.14 26.13 -11.68
N VAL A 556 0.01 25.42 -11.75
CA VAL A 556 -0.87 25.41 -12.94
C VAL A 556 -1.34 26.81 -13.36
N ALA A 557 -1.42 27.78 -12.43
CA ALA A 557 -1.78 29.17 -12.70
C ALA A 557 -0.71 29.97 -13.47
N THR A 558 0.52 29.47 -13.56
CA THR A 558 1.70 30.19 -14.07
C THR A 558 2.64 29.22 -14.82
N ARG A 559 3.26 29.59 -15.95
CA ARG A 559 4.19 28.67 -16.63
C ARG A 559 5.43 28.42 -15.77
N ARG A 560 5.49 27.30 -15.05
CA ARG A 560 6.52 27.05 -14.02
C ARG A 560 7.07 25.64 -14.03
N CYS A 561 8.37 25.54 -13.74
CA CYS A 561 9.06 24.31 -13.41
C CYS A 561 9.41 24.27 -11.92
N PHE A 562 9.21 23.14 -11.27
CA PHE A 562 9.65 22.89 -9.90
C PHE A 562 10.74 21.83 -9.86
N VAL A 563 11.82 22.11 -9.13
CA VAL A 563 12.82 21.13 -8.71
C VAL A 563 12.53 20.78 -7.26
N VAL A 564 11.98 19.60 -7.02
CA VAL A 564 11.61 19.13 -5.68
C VAL A 564 12.71 18.19 -5.17
N GLU A 565 13.34 18.57 -4.07
CA GLU A 565 14.30 17.73 -3.36
C GLU A 565 13.58 16.87 -2.32
N VAL A 566 13.81 15.55 -2.40
CA VAL A 566 13.28 14.53 -1.50
C VAL A 566 14.41 13.84 -0.76
N MET A 567 14.11 13.34 0.43
CA MET A 567 15.06 12.57 1.24
C MET A 567 15.26 11.16 0.65
N GLY A 568 16.13 10.39 1.29
CA GLY A 568 16.41 9.00 0.95
C GLY A 568 17.87 8.62 1.13
N GLY A 569 18.73 9.58 1.51
CA GLY A 569 20.17 9.41 1.52
C GLY A 569 20.65 8.82 0.20
N ASP A 570 21.48 7.78 0.28
CA ASP A 570 22.02 7.09 -0.89
C ASP A 570 21.01 6.20 -1.62
N CYS A 571 19.75 6.14 -1.18
CA CYS A 571 18.69 5.32 -1.76
C CYS A 571 17.64 6.18 -2.49
N GLY A 572 17.52 5.98 -3.80
CA GLY A 572 16.60 6.69 -4.68
C GLY A 572 15.13 6.27 -4.59
N TYR A 573 14.75 5.36 -3.67
CA TYR A 573 13.38 4.80 -3.58
C TYR A 573 12.30 5.90 -3.51
N LEU A 574 12.43 6.80 -2.53
CA LEU A 574 11.46 7.88 -2.32
C LEU A 574 11.35 8.77 -3.56
N ALA A 575 12.47 9.09 -4.22
CA ALA A 575 12.49 9.90 -5.43
C ALA A 575 11.81 9.21 -6.62
N LEU A 576 12.14 7.94 -6.88
CA LEU A 576 11.57 7.22 -8.02
C LEU A 576 10.06 6.99 -7.86
N ILE A 577 9.64 6.51 -6.68
CA ILE A 577 8.22 6.21 -6.45
C ILE A 577 7.40 7.51 -6.40
N SER A 578 7.93 8.56 -5.81
CA SER A 578 7.29 9.89 -5.88
C SER A 578 7.20 10.40 -7.31
N GLY A 579 8.22 10.18 -8.14
CA GLY A 579 8.17 10.54 -9.56
C GLY A 579 7.05 9.83 -10.32
N LEU A 580 6.90 8.52 -10.12
CA LEU A 580 5.81 7.73 -10.67
C LEU A 580 4.44 8.20 -10.17
N ALA A 581 4.33 8.47 -8.87
CA ALA A 581 3.08 8.85 -8.21
C ALA A 581 2.70 10.33 -8.34
N THR A 582 3.57 11.17 -8.90
CA THR A 582 3.28 12.60 -9.15
C THR A 582 3.27 12.94 -10.64
N GLY A 583 3.83 12.04 -11.46
CA GLY A 583 3.98 12.22 -12.90
C GLY A 583 5.12 13.15 -13.28
N ALA A 584 6.21 13.15 -12.50
CA ALA A 584 7.40 13.96 -12.74
C ALA A 584 8.03 13.67 -14.12
N GLU A 585 8.53 14.71 -14.79
CA GLU A 585 9.19 14.62 -16.08
C GLU A 585 10.58 13.98 -15.99
N ARG A 586 11.25 14.17 -14.85
CA ARG A 586 12.56 13.60 -14.58
C ARG A 586 12.69 13.31 -13.09
N VAL A 587 13.34 12.18 -12.81
CA VAL A 587 13.79 11.83 -11.47
C VAL A 587 15.31 11.68 -11.50
N TYR A 588 16.02 12.37 -10.62
CA TYR A 588 17.47 12.22 -10.42
C TYR A 588 17.73 11.33 -9.20
N LEU A 589 18.53 10.27 -9.41
CA LEU A 589 18.72 9.17 -8.48
C LEU A 589 20.21 9.01 -8.13
N PRO A 590 20.56 8.71 -6.87
CA PRO A 590 21.94 8.42 -6.46
C PRO A 590 22.48 7.13 -7.11
N GLU A 591 21.62 6.23 -7.59
CA GLU A 591 22.01 5.01 -8.30
C GLU A 591 22.47 5.27 -9.74
N GLU A 592 22.09 6.41 -10.33
CA GLU A 592 22.44 6.76 -11.72
C GLU A 592 23.51 7.87 -11.79
N GLY A 593 23.63 8.66 -10.72
CA GLY A 593 24.33 9.94 -10.75
C GLY A 593 23.63 10.93 -11.69
N VAL A 594 24.28 12.08 -11.90
CA VAL A 594 23.81 13.09 -12.85
C VAL A 594 24.96 13.51 -13.76
N SER A 595 24.79 13.42 -15.07
CA SER A 595 25.78 13.92 -16.04
C SER A 595 25.36 15.24 -16.65
N LEU A 596 26.32 16.00 -17.19
CA LEU A 596 26.02 17.22 -17.95
C LEU A 596 25.15 16.92 -19.18
N ALA A 597 25.36 15.77 -19.83
CA ALA A 597 24.57 15.35 -20.98
C ALA A 597 23.10 15.10 -20.60
N ASP A 598 22.85 14.52 -19.43
CA ASP A 598 21.49 14.34 -18.91
C ASP A 598 20.81 15.70 -18.71
N LEU A 599 21.49 16.63 -18.04
CA LEU A 599 20.96 17.97 -17.77
C LEU A 599 20.65 18.73 -19.06
N GLN A 600 21.54 18.66 -20.05
CA GLN A 600 21.31 19.28 -21.36
C GLN A 600 20.08 18.69 -22.05
N ALA A 601 19.94 17.36 -22.05
CA ALA A 601 18.79 16.68 -22.64
C ALA A 601 17.48 17.01 -21.90
N ASP A 602 17.51 17.07 -20.57
CA ASP A 602 16.35 17.36 -19.74
C ASP A 602 15.88 18.82 -19.91
N VAL A 603 16.82 19.78 -19.97
CA VAL A 603 16.52 21.20 -20.26
C VAL A 603 15.92 21.36 -21.67
N ALA A 604 16.56 20.77 -22.68
CA ALA A 604 16.11 20.88 -24.06
C ALA A 604 14.71 20.27 -24.24
N GLY A 605 14.48 19.09 -23.65
CA GLY A 605 13.17 18.43 -23.66
C GLY A 605 12.09 19.26 -22.98
N LEU A 606 12.36 19.77 -21.78
CA LEU A 606 11.39 20.59 -21.07
C LEU A 606 11.07 21.90 -21.81
N THR A 607 12.09 22.55 -22.37
CA THR A 607 11.94 23.76 -23.18
C THR A 607 11.03 23.52 -24.39
N ALA A 608 11.25 22.43 -25.13
CA ALA A 608 10.41 22.04 -26.26
C ALA A 608 8.96 21.77 -25.84
N ASP A 609 8.76 21.11 -24.69
CA ASP A 609 7.42 20.86 -24.14
C ASP A 609 6.67 22.17 -23.79
N PHE A 610 7.34 23.14 -23.17
CA PHE A 610 6.75 24.44 -22.83
C PHE A 610 6.41 25.26 -24.09
N GLN A 611 7.24 25.19 -25.13
CA GLN A 611 6.94 25.78 -26.44
C GLN A 611 5.69 25.16 -27.08
N ARG A 612 5.45 23.86 -26.86
CA ARG A 612 4.24 23.14 -27.30
C ARG A 612 3.01 23.38 -26.41
N GLY A 613 3.10 24.30 -25.46
CA GLY A 613 1.97 24.73 -24.62
C GLY A 613 1.87 24.02 -23.28
N LYS A 614 2.87 23.25 -22.86
CA LYS A 614 2.97 22.75 -21.48
C LYS A 614 3.02 23.92 -20.50
N ARG A 615 2.40 23.74 -19.33
CA ARG A 615 2.27 24.79 -18.30
C ARG A 615 3.02 24.49 -17.02
N LEU A 616 3.36 23.22 -16.80
CA LEU A 616 3.94 22.74 -15.55
C LEU A 616 5.07 21.76 -15.88
N GLY A 617 6.23 21.96 -15.29
CA GLY A 617 7.31 20.98 -15.22
C GLY A 617 7.62 20.62 -13.76
N LEU A 618 7.91 19.36 -13.51
CA LEU A 618 8.20 18.79 -12.21
C LEU A 618 9.41 17.85 -12.33
N LEU A 619 10.48 18.22 -11.65
CA LEU A 619 11.69 17.44 -11.52
C LEU A 619 11.76 16.99 -10.06
N ILE A 620 11.95 15.70 -9.82
CA ILE A 620 12.21 15.17 -8.48
C ILE A 620 13.68 14.79 -8.38
N ARG A 621 14.35 15.21 -7.32
CA ARG A 621 15.75 14.93 -7.06
C ARG A 621 15.89 14.33 -5.67
N ASN A 622 16.54 13.17 -5.56
CA ASN A 622 17.01 12.69 -4.26
C ASN A 622 18.15 13.59 -3.76
N GLU A 623 18.20 13.83 -2.44
CA GLU A 623 19.17 14.71 -1.79
C GLU A 623 20.65 14.38 -2.10
N HIS A 624 20.99 13.10 -2.24
CA HIS A 624 22.33 12.60 -2.58
C HIS A 624 22.47 12.19 -4.07
N ALA A 625 21.55 12.59 -4.95
CA ALA A 625 21.63 12.22 -6.36
C ALA A 625 22.96 12.62 -7.02
N ASP A 626 23.51 13.77 -6.62
CA ASP A 626 24.86 14.22 -6.99
C ASP A 626 25.34 15.31 -6.02
N THR A 627 26.65 15.36 -5.77
CA THR A 627 27.30 16.32 -4.86
C THR A 627 27.56 17.69 -5.51
N CYS A 628 27.75 17.73 -6.83
CA CYS A 628 28.01 18.93 -7.61
C CYS A 628 26.73 19.50 -8.22
N TYR A 629 25.91 18.64 -8.82
CA TYR A 629 24.63 19.01 -9.42
C TYR A 629 23.52 19.09 -8.38
N THR A 630 23.66 20.07 -7.49
CA THR A 630 22.72 20.36 -6.40
C THR A 630 21.36 20.85 -6.92
N THR A 631 20.33 20.79 -6.09
CA THR A 631 19.00 21.35 -6.39
C THR A 631 19.08 22.82 -6.81
N ALA A 632 19.92 23.62 -6.13
CA ALA A 632 20.13 25.02 -6.47
C ALA A 632 20.81 25.21 -7.84
N PHE A 633 21.79 24.37 -8.17
CA PHE A 633 22.44 24.37 -9.48
C PHE A 633 21.44 24.04 -10.59
N ILE A 634 20.69 22.94 -10.46
CA ILE A 634 19.69 22.53 -11.46
C ILE A 634 18.64 23.62 -11.63
N ARG A 635 18.15 24.22 -10.53
CA ARG A 635 17.21 25.35 -10.60
C ARG A 635 17.80 26.52 -11.41
N ALA A 636 19.03 26.92 -11.13
CA ALA A 636 19.67 28.04 -11.81
C ALA A 636 19.92 27.75 -13.31
N LEU A 637 20.34 26.53 -13.64
CA LEU A 637 20.54 26.08 -15.01
C LEU A 637 19.22 26.13 -15.80
N PHE A 638 18.17 25.50 -15.29
CA PHE A 638 16.88 25.45 -15.97
C PHE A 638 16.24 26.85 -16.09
N GLU A 639 16.45 27.73 -15.11
CA GLU A 639 15.96 29.11 -15.18
C GLU A 639 16.70 29.92 -16.25
N ARG A 640 18.01 29.75 -16.34
CA ARG A 640 18.83 30.43 -17.35
C ARG A 640 18.47 30.00 -18.76
N GLU A 641 18.33 28.70 -18.98
CA GLU A 641 18.06 28.12 -20.30
C GLU A 641 16.58 28.22 -20.69
N GLY A 642 15.67 28.21 -19.72
CA GLY A 642 14.24 28.39 -19.95
C GLY A 642 13.88 29.82 -20.39
N GLY A 643 14.66 30.83 -19.97
CA GLY A 643 14.42 32.23 -20.32
C GLY A 643 13.00 32.68 -19.98
N ASP A 644 12.31 33.34 -20.91
CA ASP A 644 10.94 33.83 -20.72
C ASP A 644 9.86 32.74 -20.89
N LEU A 645 10.24 31.48 -21.16
CA LEU A 645 9.26 30.41 -21.41
C LEU A 645 8.61 29.91 -20.10
N PHE A 646 9.39 29.81 -19.03
CA PHE A 646 8.93 29.36 -17.71
C PHE A 646 9.87 29.81 -16.58
N ASP A 647 9.30 30.09 -15.41
CA ASP A 647 10.10 30.30 -14.20
C ASP A 647 10.47 28.97 -13.55
N VAL A 648 11.60 28.93 -12.83
CA VAL A 648 12.00 27.75 -12.04
C VAL A 648 12.00 28.06 -10.56
N ARG A 649 11.41 27.15 -9.78
CA ARG A 649 11.39 27.20 -8.32
C ARG A 649 11.95 25.91 -7.75
N GLN A 650 12.61 26.02 -6.60
CA GLN A 650 13.04 24.84 -5.84
C GLN A 650 12.12 24.66 -4.62
N ALA A 651 11.89 23.41 -4.26
CA ALA A 651 11.21 23.03 -3.03
C ALA A 651 12.01 21.93 -2.35
N ILE A 652 12.56 22.20 -1.16
CA ILE A 652 13.25 21.21 -0.34
C ILE A 652 12.26 20.79 0.73
N LEU A 653 11.71 19.58 0.60
CA LEU A 653 10.66 19.12 1.54
C LEU A 653 11.23 18.91 2.94
N GLY A 654 12.44 18.33 3.03
CA GLY A 654 13.11 18.08 4.31
C GLY A 654 12.27 17.20 5.24
N HIS A 655 12.29 17.50 6.53
CA HIS A 655 11.78 16.62 7.59
C HIS A 655 10.24 16.46 7.63
N VAL A 656 9.47 17.23 6.84
CA VAL A 656 8.01 16.97 6.72
C VAL A 656 7.73 15.57 6.20
N GLN A 657 8.69 14.98 5.48
CA GLN A 657 8.64 13.61 4.97
C GLN A 657 8.59 12.57 6.11
N GLN A 658 9.23 12.83 7.25
CA GLN A 658 9.20 11.95 8.43
C GLN A 658 8.00 12.23 9.36
N GLY A 659 7.28 13.33 9.13
CA GLY A 659 6.30 13.86 10.07
C GLY A 659 4.92 13.22 9.99
N GLY A 660 4.11 13.51 11.01
CA GLY A 660 2.68 13.17 11.03
C GLY A 660 2.35 11.81 11.64
N ALA A 661 1.06 11.46 11.57
CA ALA A 661 0.60 10.14 11.97
C ALA A 661 0.97 9.11 10.89
N PRO A 662 1.41 7.89 11.26
CA PRO A 662 1.75 6.87 10.29
C PRO A 662 0.53 6.50 9.41
N SER A 663 0.79 6.15 8.16
CA SER A 663 -0.22 5.65 7.23
C SER A 663 -0.82 4.33 7.72
N PRO A 664 -2.04 3.96 7.29
CA PRO A 664 -2.59 2.63 7.57
C PRO A 664 -1.64 1.50 7.14
N PHE A 665 -0.99 1.64 5.98
CA PHE A 665 -0.04 0.64 5.48
C PHE A 665 1.11 0.42 6.47
N ASP A 666 1.77 1.49 6.93
CA ASP A 666 2.87 1.42 7.89
C ASP A 666 2.42 0.87 9.24
N ARG A 667 1.22 1.24 9.72
CA ARG A 667 0.67 0.70 10.98
C ARG A 667 0.41 -0.80 10.90
N ILE A 668 -0.15 -1.27 9.78
CA ILE A 668 -0.46 -2.70 9.56
C ILE A 668 0.84 -3.49 9.38
N GLN A 669 1.79 -2.98 8.59
CA GLN A 669 3.08 -3.63 8.37
C GLN A 669 3.88 -3.72 9.67
N ALA A 670 3.95 -2.63 10.45
CA ALA A 670 4.57 -2.62 11.78
C ALA A 670 3.97 -3.69 12.69
N THR A 671 2.64 -3.83 12.66
CA THR A 671 1.94 -4.84 13.46
C THR A 671 2.30 -6.27 13.03
N ARG A 672 2.33 -6.54 11.73
CA ARG A 672 2.65 -7.88 11.20
C ARG A 672 4.11 -8.25 11.47
N LEU A 673 5.05 -7.34 11.23
CA LEU A 673 6.47 -7.58 11.46
C LEU A 673 6.77 -7.77 12.95
N ALA A 674 6.26 -6.89 13.82
CA ALA A 674 6.49 -6.99 15.26
C ALA A 674 5.97 -8.31 15.86
N ALA A 675 4.79 -8.76 15.43
CA ALA A 675 4.24 -10.04 15.87
C ALA A 675 5.17 -11.21 15.55
N ARG A 676 5.69 -11.26 14.32
CA ARG A 676 6.62 -12.32 13.89
C ARG A 676 7.99 -12.20 14.57
N CYS A 677 8.46 -10.98 14.85
CA CYS A 677 9.70 -10.77 15.61
C CYS A 677 9.61 -11.35 17.03
N ILE A 678 8.48 -11.17 17.72
CA ILE A 678 8.28 -11.77 19.05
C ILE A 678 8.24 -13.30 18.98
N GLU A 679 7.53 -13.87 18.00
CA GLU A 679 7.51 -15.32 17.78
C GLU A 679 8.91 -15.88 17.48
N PHE A 680 9.71 -15.14 16.72
CA PHE A 680 11.10 -15.50 16.43
C PHE A 680 11.95 -15.49 17.70
N LEU A 681 11.92 -14.40 18.48
CA LEU A 681 12.69 -14.28 19.71
C LEU A 681 12.33 -15.38 20.73
N ASP A 682 11.03 -15.69 20.90
CA ASP A 682 10.51 -16.76 21.76
C ASP A 682 11.12 -18.12 21.40
N ARG A 683 11.17 -18.44 20.09
CA ARG A 683 11.76 -19.69 19.58
C ARG A 683 13.29 -19.71 19.66
N GLU A 684 13.93 -18.60 19.29
CA GLU A 684 15.37 -18.52 19.08
C GLU A 684 16.15 -18.46 20.41
N ALA A 685 15.54 -17.94 21.48
CA ALA A 685 16.17 -17.86 22.79
C ALA A 685 16.54 -19.23 23.39
N ALA A 686 16.00 -20.34 22.88
CA ALA A 686 16.35 -21.70 23.30
C ALA A 686 17.59 -22.27 22.60
N GLN A 687 18.11 -21.61 21.56
CA GLN A 687 19.22 -22.11 20.76
C GLN A 687 20.58 -21.86 21.43
N ALA A 688 21.53 -22.76 21.21
CA ALA A 688 22.89 -22.63 21.75
C ALA A 688 23.70 -21.48 21.09
N ASN A 689 23.40 -21.17 19.84
CA ASN A 689 23.96 -20.03 19.12
C ASN A 689 22.83 -19.25 18.42
N PRO A 690 22.14 -18.36 19.15
CA PRO A 690 20.98 -17.64 18.63
C PRO A 690 21.34 -16.77 17.42
N ALA A 691 20.49 -16.70 16.41
CA ALA A 691 20.76 -15.89 15.21
C ALA A 691 20.66 -14.36 15.47
N VAL A 692 21.31 -13.59 14.60
CA VAL A 692 21.09 -12.14 14.44
C VAL A 692 20.50 -11.92 13.07
N VAL A 693 19.26 -11.45 12.99
CA VAL A 693 18.49 -11.44 11.75
C VAL A 693 17.81 -10.11 11.49
N ALA A 694 17.57 -9.80 10.23
CA ALA A 694 16.66 -8.76 9.78
C ALA A 694 15.31 -9.38 9.39
N ALA A 695 14.23 -8.86 9.95
CA ALA A 695 12.88 -9.22 9.55
C ALA A 695 12.49 -8.46 8.29
N GLY A 696 11.74 -9.08 7.39
CA GLY A 696 11.17 -8.36 6.25
C GLY A 696 10.08 -9.13 5.55
N LEU A 697 9.30 -8.44 4.73
CA LEU A 697 8.23 -9.06 3.96
C LEU A 697 8.78 -9.53 2.60
N GLN A 698 8.82 -10.84 2.38
CA GLN A 698 9.25 -11.50 1.14
C GLN A 698 8.26 -12.61 0.77
N GLY A 699 7.85 -12.71 -0.49
CA GLY A 699 6.85 -13.70 -0.96
C GLY A 699 5.49 -13.66 -0.25
N GLY A 700 5.07 -12.53 0.33
CA GLY A 700 3.85 -12.35 1.09
C GLY A 700 3.94 -12.83 2.54
N ARG A 701 5.12 -13.33 2.95
CA ARG A 701 5.41 -13.87 4.28
C ARG A 701 6.49 -13.03 4.94
N VAL A 702 6.53 -13.08 6.27
CA VAL A 702 7.64 -12.48 7.02
C VAL A 702 8.78 -13.48 7.04
N GLU A 703 9.89 -13.10 6.45
CA GLU A 703 11.12 -13.88 6.41
C GLU A 703 12.21 -13.20 7.24
N PHE A 704 13.20 -13.98 7.65
CA PHE A 704 14.31 -13.55 8.49
C PHE A 704 15.61 -13.78 7.73
N THR A 705 16.31 -12.69 7.40
CA THR A 705 17.59 -12.74 6.71
C THR A 705 18.72 -12.64 7.73
N GLY A 706 19.67 -13.57 7.70
CA GLY A 706 20.85 -13.53 8.57
C GLY A 706 21.70 -12.28 8.33
N LEU A 707 22.10 -11.61 9.41
CA LEU A 707 22.94 -10.41 9.37
C LEU A 707 24.44 -10.72 9.55
N GLU A 708 24.81 -11.99 9.72
CA GLU A 708 26.21 -12.43 9.75
C GLU A 708 27.01 -12.02 8.51
N ASP A 709 26.34 -11.90 7.37
CA ASP A 709 26.91 -11.50 6.07
C ASP A 709 26.45 -10.09 5.65
N PHE A 710 26.11 -9.21 6.60
CA PHE A 710 25.63 -7.85 6.32
C PHE A 710 26.43 -7.09 5.23
N PRO A 711 27.78 -7.09 5.21
CA PRO A 711 28.56 -6.45 4.14
C PRO A 711 28.29 -6.97 2.71
N ARG A 712 27.81 -8.22 2.56
CA ARG A 712 27.45 -8.80 1.25
C ARG A 712 26.06 -8.38 0.79
N LEU A 713 25.18 -8.03 1.72
CA LEU A 713 23.79 -7.62 1.44
C LEU A 713 23.70 -6.16 0.95
N VAL A 714 24.71 -5.36 1.27
CA VAL A 714 24.74 -3.91 1.04
C VAL A 714 25.74 -3.52 -0.05
N GLU A 715 25.47 -2.40 -0.70
CA GLU A 715 26.38 -1.81 -1.67
C GLU A 715 27.60 -1.20 -0.97
N GLU A 716 28.77 -1.31 -1.60
CA GLU A 716 30.00 -0.78 -1.03
C GLU A 716 30.04 0.75 -1.21
N GLY A 717 30.24 1.48 -0.11
CA GLY A 717 30.31 2.94 -0.11
C GLY A 717 28.96 3.66 -0.15
N ALA A 718 27.83 2.94 -0.09
CA ALA A 718 26.49 3.54 -0.06
C ALA A 718 25.60 2.85 0.97
N GLN A 719 24.78 3.62 1.69
CA GLN A 719 23.80 3.08 2.64
C GLN A 719 22.54 2.57 1.93
N ARG A 720 22.68 1.52 1.10
CA ARG A 720 21.58 0.86 0.39
C ARG A 720 21.87 -0.61 0.09
N VAL A 721 20.82 -1.32 -0.29
CA VAL A 721 20.89 -2.69 -0.82
C VAL A 721 21.44 -2.69 -2.25
N ARG A 722 22.17 -3.75 -2.66
CA ARG A 722 22.81 -3.82 -4.00
C ARG A 722 21.84 -3.87 -5.17
N ASN A 723 20.74 -4.61 -5.05
CA ASN A 723 19.78 -4.85 -6.13
C ASN A 723 18.34 -4.63 -5.63
N PRO A 724 17.93 -3.37 -5.40
CA PRO A 724 16.58 -3.08 -4.98
C PRO A 724 15.57 -3.34 -6.11
N TRP A 725 14.45 -3.99 -5.77
CA TRP A 725 13.37 -4.33 -6.70
C TRP A 725 12.81 -3.12 -7.48
N TRP A 726 12.77 -1.97 -6.83
CA TRP A 726 12.14 -0.76 -7.37
C TRP A 726 12.94 -0.13 -8.51
N LEU A 727 14.23 -0.47 -8.70
CA LEU A 727 15.03 0.06 -9.81
C LEU A 727 14.54 -0.41 -11.18
N GLU A 728 13.81 -1.51 -11.24
CA GLU A 728 13.18 -2.00 -12.48
C GLU A 728 12.08 -1.04 -12.96
N LEU A 729 11.46 -0.29 -12.04
CA LEU A 729 10.41 0.68 -12.35
C LEU A 729 10.92 1.94 -13.05
N ARG A 730 12.25 2.14 -13.15
CA ARG A 730 12.85 3.29 -13.84
C ARG A 730 12.45 3.34 -15.32
N ALA A 731 12.36 2.19 -15.98
CA ALA A 731 11.92 2.11 -17.37
C ALA A 731 10.47 2.62 -17.50
N ILE A 732 9.59 2.18 -16.59
CA ILE A 732 8.19 2.61 -16.54
C ILE A 732 8.13 4.12 -16.28
N ALA A 733 8.91 4.66 -15.34
CA ALA A 733 8.94 6.10 -15.06
C ALA A 733 9.31 6.92 -16.30
N ARG A 734 10.31 6.47 -17.08
CA ARG A 734 10.72 7.12 -18.34
C ARG A 734 9.62 7.08 -19.40
N ILE A 735 8.97 5.92 -19.59
CA ILE A 735 7.82 5.77 -20.51
C ILE A 735 6.67 6.68 -20.08
N MET A 736 6.43 6.82 -18.78
CA MET A 736 5.37 7.67 -18.25
C MET A 736 5.69 9.16 -18.38
N ALA A 737 6.95 9.55 -18.46
CA ALA A 737 7.36 10.95 -18.42
C ALA A 737 7.38 11.64 -19.79
N ARG A 738 7.78 10.92 -20.84
CA ARG A 738 8.06 11.52 -22.16
C ARG A 738 7.16 10.97 -23.27
N PRO A 739 6.52 11.84 -24.08
CA PRO A 739 5.87 11.40 -25.30
C PRO A 739 6.90 10.90 -26.31
N VAL A 740 6.51 9.91 -27.12
CA VAL A 740 7.31 9.40 -28.26
C VAL A 740 7.23 10.33 -29.46
#